data_AF-A0A1I2BYD1-F1
#
_entry.id   AF-A0A1I2BYD1-F1
#
_cell.length_a   1.000
_cell.length_b   1.000
_cell.length_c   1.000
_cell.angle_alpha   90.00
_cell.angle_beta   90.00
_cell.angle_gamma   90.00
#
_symmetry.space_group_name_H-M   'P 1'
#
loop_
_entity.id
_entity.type
_entity.pdbx_description
1 polymer ?
#
loop_
_entity_poly.entity_id
_entity_poly.type
_entity_poly.pdbx_seq_one_letter_code
_entity_poly.pdbx_strand_id
1 'polypeptide(L)'
;MNLPRRLLPATILAASAVLGACHRDQAPSADASAIKHAQEQLSQPAWLLQHLPAHTVAYLRIPSPWGLLGAVPNGRPLDATLAGEQHLKTVAALRDAIAKDKLLADAGATPLTLALLSDLRGPLEISAVDPLGMPSPGSMLLASMQLEQRDVGALNRRFAQLGGALGLQAPLDAKGDGALASGELLHFDAAGGRLFVLAARSGVGAAVIDRGALNALLDEVRNPKSADITAKVTEQERQIDASGQGLFGWFSTHGLGGMASGAIPADSVGTLPGEFTARTESIAFGWGTVDGHGRLQLRLHAPQARLLGYLAPQQFAPGFKVAGKPSWVVTLALPGTEQVKTFEDQLILNFGADRAAAYRKAMADSKQRMGFDLAEFSQWVGPELVGYEDSAGSYAAVRVRDRAALYARLEELAKNRRWTYQVRSLEGTQVHSLSIPNRLGERLRDEAGGQEPKQQALLELLGRLGSHLYWVEDGDYLIFGKLPQSLADRAAAKLDTRMDEWLKAQAHPGAETLLGFAATSHDAQRKAYYGYLELLQYLDDASGGTVDLQALPAAHTLNLPRDGVIGASLDATRDDLSLRLTYEQNPLEMVTSGSNGMVAVAAAGVMAAVAIPAYQDYQLRSQVAQAMAAADPAKVAVLEFRQSKNRWPKSGKEAGLDEDEAGPRVLPDGSIQLSLAGTGSAKLTDGTVLLTPQPAGRSWTWHCHAEGVADKYLPVSCRQGASQAADATPAR
;
A
#
# COMPACT_ATOMS: atom_id res chain seq x y z
N MET A 1 -36.37 20.27 -66.18
CA MET A 1 -37.65 21.02 -66.12
C MET A 1 -37.81 21.61 -64.73
N ASN A 2 -38.18 22.89 -64.66
CA ASN A 2 -38.84 23.62 -63.55
C ASN A 2 -38.23 23.58 -62.12
N LEU A 3 -37.44 24.62 -61.80
CA LEU A 3 -37.63 25.42 -60.57
C LEU A 3 -38.95 26.25 -60.72
N PRO A 4 -39.69 26.63 -59.65
CA PRO A 4 -39.25 27.59 -58.61
C PRO A 4 -39.63 27.18 -57.15
N ARG A 5 -39.27 27.83 -56.01
CA ARG A 5 -38.52 29.05 -55.57
C ARG A 5 -39.41 29.86 -54.60
N ARG A 6 -38.79 30.45 -53.54
CA ARG A 6 -39.34 31.38 -52.51
C ARG A 6 -39.97 30.65 -51.29
N LEU A 7 -39.74 31.06 -50.04
CA LEU A 7 -39.33 32.38 -49.51
C LEU A 7 -38.07 32.37 -48.62
N LEU A 8 -37.20 33.34 -48.90
CA LEU A 8 -36.18 34.03 -48.07
C LEU A 8 -36.44 35.55 -48.31
N PRO A 9 -35.87 36.53 -47.57
CA PRO A 9 -34.78 36.47 -46.58
C PRO A 9 -35.30 36.90 -45.17
N ALA A 10 -34.64 37.60 -44.22
CA ALA A 10 -33.35 38.31 -44.21
C ALA A 10 -32.79 38.67 -42.81
N THR A 11 -31.48 38.99 -42.80
CA THR A 11 -30.74 39.96 -41.95
C THR A 11 -30.52 39.64 -40.45
N ILE A 12 -29.32 39.79 -39.85
CA ILE A 12 -28.07 40.47 -40.26
C ILE A 12 -26.81 39.68 -39.86
N LEU A 13 -25.75 39.91 -40.65
CA LEU A 13 -24.33 39.59 -40.55
C LEU A 13 -23.75 39.45 -39.12
N ALA A 14 -22.88 38.50 -38.77
CA ALA A 14 -21.67 37.92 -39.39
C ALA A 14 -20.35 38.55 -38.91
N ALA A 15 -19.50 37.73 -38.29
CA ALA A 15 -18.05 37.91 -38.22
C ALA A 15 -17.37 36.55 -38.01
N SER A 16 -16.57 36.11 -38.98
CA SER A 16 -15.62 35.02 -38.82
C SER A 16 -14.38 35.49 -38.03
N ALA A 17 -13.61 34.54 -37.51
CA ALA A 17 -12.28 34.71 -36.91
C ALA A 17 -12.20 35.34 -35.51
N VAL A 18 -12.20 34.45 -34.50
CA VAL A 18 -11.13 34.49 -33.49
C VAL A 18 -10.36 33.17 -33.57
N LEU A 19 -9.11 33.26 -34.03
CA LEU A 19 -8.10 32.25 -33.76
C LEU A 19 -7.79 32.31 -32.25
N GLY A 20 -8.10 31.25 -31.51
CA GLY A 20 -7.93 31.22 -30.06
C GLY A 20 -7.83 29.80 -29.51
N ALA A 21 -6.60 29.39 -29.21
CA ALA A 21 -6.19 28.19 -28.47
C ALA A 21 -6.62 26.80 -29.00
N CYS A 22 -5.61 25.98 -29.31
CA CYS A 22 -5.75 24.53 -29.34
C CYS A 22 -5.98 23.99 -27.92
N HIS A 23 -7.23 23.68 -27.57
CA HIS A 23 -7.54 22.71 -26.51
C HIS A 23 -8.38 21.59 -27.12
N ARG A 24 -7.73 20.47 -27.43
CA ARG A 24 -8.36 19.26 -28.00
C ARG A 24 -8.36 18.06 -27.02
N ASP A 25 -8.01 18.34 -25.77
CA ASP A 25 -7.67 17.33 -24.75
C ASP A 25 -8.72 17.16 -23.65
N GLN A 26 -9.94 17.69 -23.85
CA GLN A 26 -11.07 17.31 -22.99
C GLN A 26 -11.62 15.96 -23.46
N ALA A 27 -11.49 14.95 -22.60
CA ALA A 27 -12.15 13.66 -22.78
C ALA A 27 -13.69 13.86 -22.86
N PRO A 28 -14.41 13.01 -23.61
CA PRO A 28 -15.86 13.12 -23.71
C PRO A 28 -16.52 12.91 -22.33
N SER A 29 -17.11 13.96 -21.77
CA SER A 29 -17.88 13.83 -20.53
C SER A 29 -19.21 13.14 -20.82
N ALA A 30 -19.39 11.94 -20.28
CA ALA A 30 -20.69 11.26 -20.28
C ALA A 30 -21.71 12.08 -19.48
N ASP A 31 -22.98 12.04 -19.89
CA ASP A 31 -24.06 12.60 -19.07
C ASP A 31 -24.18 11.80 -17.76
N ALA A 32 -24.33 12.50 -16.65
CA ALA A 32 -24.47 11.89 -15.32
C ALA A 32 -25.70 10.99 -15.24
N SER A 33 -26.77 11.27 -16.00
CA SER A 33 -27.93 10.37 -16.06
C SER A 33 -27.61 9.06 -16.78
N ALA A 34 -26.80 9.09 -17.84
CA ALA A 34 -26.34 7.90 -18.56
C ALA A 34 -25.37 7.06 -17.72
N ILE A 35 -24.40 7.70 -17.02
CA ILE A 35 -23.54 7.03 -16.03
C ILE A 35 -24.39 6.28 -14.99
N LYS A 36 -25.36 6.98 -14.38
CA LYS A 36 -26.22 6.39 -13.35
C LYS A 36 -27.04 5.22 -13.90
N HIS A 37 -27.62 5.36 -15.09
CA HIS A 37 -28.37 4.29 -15.73
C HIS A 37 -27.50 3.05 -16.02
N ALA A 38 -26.28 3.25 -16.53
CA ALA A 38 -25.33 2.17 -16.76
C ALA A 38 -24.92 1.46 -15.46
N GLN A 39 -24.67 2.20 -14.39
CA GLN A 39 -24.43 1.63 -13.06
C GLN A 39 -25.66 0.85 -12.55
N GLU A 40 -26.88 1.37 -12.70
CA GLU A 40 -28.11 0.66 -12.32
C GLU A 40 -28.31 -0.68 -13.07
N GLN A 41 -27.88 -0.77 -14.34
CA GLN A 41 -27.95 -1.99 -15.16
C GLN A 41 -26.83 -2.99 -14.88
N LEU A 42 -25.60 -2.50 -14.63
CA LEU A 42 -24.39 -3.32 -14.55
C LEU A 42 -23.92 -3.59 -13.10
N SER A 43 -23.84 -2.55 -12.28
CA SER A 43 -23.25 -2.58 -10.94
C SER A 43 -23.70 -1.34 -10.14
N GLN A 44 -24.71 -1.52 -9.31
CA GLN A 44 -25.19 -0.48 -8.41
C GLN A 44 -24.05 -0.09 -7.43
N PRO A 45 -23.98 1.18 -7.01
CA PRO A 45 -23.02 1.62 -6.00
C PRO A 45 -23.13 0.84 -4.68
N ALA A 46 -22.07 0.93 -3.89
CA ALA A 46 -22.03 0.44 -2.50
C ALA A 46 -23.22 0.98 -1.68
N TRP A 47 -23.95 0.08 -1.03
CA TRP A 47 -25.13 0.40 -0.22
C TRP A 47 -24.84 0.26 1.27
N LEU A 48 -24.23 -0.85 1.70
CA LEU A 48 -23.92 -1.11 3.11
C LEU A 48 -22.99 -0.05 3.70
N LEU A 49 -22.08 0.52 2.89
CA LEU A 49 -21.24 1.65 3.32
C LEU A 49 -22.05 2.85 3.85
N GLN A 50 -23.22 3.14 3.26
CA GLN A 50 -24.11 4.24 3.69
C GLN A 50 -25.04 3.83 4.85
N HIS A 51 -24.98 2.55 5.26
CA HIS A 51 -25.90 1.90 6.19
C HIS A 51 -25.13 1.07 7.23
N LEU A 52 -23.89 1.44 7.57
CA LEU A 52 -23.05 0.66 8.46
C LEU A 52 -23.68 0.50 9.86
N PRO A 53 -23.59 -0.66 10.52
CA PRO A 53 -23.91 -0.80 11.94
C PRO A 53 -23.06 0.13 12.82
N ALA A 54 -23.60 0.57 13.96
CA ALA A 54 -22.98 1.61 14.79
C ALA A 54 -21.59 1.22 15.33
N HIS A 55 -21.38 -0.07 15.60
CA HIS A 55 -20.12 -0.61 16.11
C HIS A 55 -19.29 -1.32 15.03
N THR A 56 -19.31 -0.79 13.81
CA THR A 56 -18.46 -1.29 12.70
C THR A 56 -16.97 -1.06 13.02
N VAL A 57 -16.21 -2.15 13.06
CA VAL A 57 -14.75 -2.16 13.32
C VAL A 57 -13.92 -2.45 12.07
N ALA A 58 -14.54 -2.97 11.00
CA ALA A 58 -13.95 -3.03 9.67
C ALA A 58 -15.04 -3.04 8.58
N TYR A 59 -14.69 -2.57 7.38
CA TYR A 59 -15.51 -2.61 6.18
C TYR A 59 -14.67 -3.07 4.99
N LEU A 60 -15.26 -3.87 4.09
CA LEU A 60 -14.65 -4.31 2.84
C LEU A 60 -15.70 -4.31 1.72
N ARG A 61 -15.47 -3.49 0.69
CA ARG A 61 -16.10 -3.59 -0.62
C ARG A 61 -15.21 -4.39 -1.57
N ILE A 62 -15.73 -5.50 -2.07
CA ILE A 62 -15.21 -6.21 -3.23
C ILE A 62 -16.05 -5.76 -4.45
N PRO A 63 -15.44 -5.27 -5.55
CA PRO A 63 -16.16 -4.84 -6.73
C PRO A 63 -17.11 -5.91 -7.27
N SER A 64 -18.17 -5.48 -7.95
CA SER A 64 -18.97 -6.43 -8.74
C SER A 64 -18.08 -7.09 -9.81
N PRO A 65 -18.44 -8.28 -10.30
CA PRO A 65 -17.71 -8.92 -11.40
C PRO A 65 -17.58 -8.00 -12.62
N TRP A 66 -18.62 -7.26 -13.00
CA TRP A 66 -18.55 -6.28 -14.09
C TRP A 66 -17.64 -5.09 -13.77
N GLY A 67 -17.55 -4.67 -12.50
CA GLY A 67 -16.57 -3.68 -12.03
C GLY A 67 -15.13 -4.18 -12.14
N LEU A 68 -14.86 -5.45 -11.78
CA LEU A 68 -13.54 -6.08 -11.94
C LEU A 68 -13.10 -6.17 -13.41
N LEU A 69 -14.04 -6.38 -14.33
CA LEU A 69 -13.79 -6.41 -15.78
C LEU A 69 -13.70 -5.01 -16.42
N GLY A 70 -13.83 -3.92 -15.65
CA GLY A 70 -13.79 -2.55 -16.18
C GLY A 70 -14.99 -2.15 -17.04
N ALA A 71 -16.10 -2.90 -16.96
CA ALA A 71 -17.30 -2.66 -17.77
C ALA A 71 -18.19 -1.52 -17.24
N VAL A 72 -17.95 -1.06 -16.01
CA VAL A 72 -18.83 -0.10 -15.29
C VAL A 72 -18.20 1.29 -15.33
N PRO A 73 -18.96 2.35 -15.70
CA PRO A 73 -18.51 3.73 -15.57
C PRO A 73 -18.02 4.03 -14.14
N ASN A 74 -16.78 4.53 -14.04
CA ASN A 74 -16.06 4.68 -12.77
C ASN A 74 -15.29 6.00 -12.69
N GLY A 75 -15.73 7.04 -13.41
CA GLY A 75 -15.16 8.38 -13.42
C GLY A 75 -13.96 8.56 -14.35
N ARG A 76 -13.78 7.69 -15.35
CA ARG A 76 -12.59 7.68 -16.24
C ARG A 76 -12.94 8.05 -17.69
N PRO A 77 -11.94 8.32 -18.57
CA PRO A 77 -12.19 8.71 -19.97
C PRO A 77 -13.03 7.74 -20.83
N LEU A 78 -13.19 6.48 -20.40
CA LEU A 78 -14.03 5.49 -21.09
C LEU A 78 -15.51 5.54 -20.69
N ASP A 79 -15.90 6.27 -19.64
CA ASP A 79 -17.26 6.29 -19.09
C ASP A 79 -18.33 6.60 -20.15
N ALA A 80 -18.07 7.50 -21.11
CA ALA A 80 -19.00 7.84 -22.18
C ALA A 80 -19.26 6.66 -23.15
N THR A 81 -18.32 5.72 -23.25
CA THR A 81 -18.46 4.51 -24.06
C THR A 81 -19.14 3.40 -23.27
N LEU A 82 -18.77 3.24 -21.99
CA LEU A 82 -19.35 2.27 -21.06
C LEU A 82 -20.79 2.62 -20.62
N ALA A 83 -21.19 3.89 -20.75
CA ALA A 83 -22.57 4.34 -20.57
C ALA A 83 -23.40 4.30 -21.87
N GLY A 84 -22.81 3.90 -23.00
CA GLY A 84 -23.46 3.87 -24.30
C GLY A 84 -24.48 2.73 -24.43
N GLU A 85 -25.64 3.01 -25.03
CA GLU A 85 -26.74 2.02 -25.18
C GLU A 85 -26.28 0.71 -25.84
N GLN A 86 -25.39 0.78 -26.83
CA GLN A 86 -24.88 -0.42 -27.51
C GLN A 86 -23.97 -1.27 -26.63
N HIS A 87 -23.16 -0.64 -25.76
CA HIS A 87 -22.35 -1.34 -24.77
C HIS A 87 -23.23 -2.06 -23.74
N LEU A 88 -24.26 -1.38 -23.22
CA LEU A 88 -25.23 -1.98 -22.31
C LEU A 88 -25.97 -3.17 -22.94
N LYS A 89 -26.34 -3.08 -24.23
CA LYS A 89 -26.92 -4.21 -24.98
C LYS A 89 -25.94 -5.38 -25.12
N THR A 90 -24.69 -5.12 -25.46
CA THR A 90 -23.64 -6.14 -25.54
C THR A 90 -23.45 -6.88 -24.21
N VAL A 91 -23.32 -6.15 -23.09
CA VAL A 91 -23.14 -6.77 -21.77
C VAL A 91 -24.40 -7.51 -21.32
N ALA A 92 -25.60 -7.01 -21.63
CA ALA A 92 -26.85 -7.70 -21.35
C ALA A 92 -26.99 -9.02 -22.14
N ALA A 93 -26.64 -9.02 -23.43
CA ALA A 93 -26.64 -10.23 -24.26
C ALA A 93 -25.65 -11.28 -23.75
N LEU A 94 -24.45 -10.85 -23.35
CA LEU A 94 -23.42 -11.72 -22.78
C LEU A 94 -23.87 -12.34 -21.43
N ARG A 95 -24.52 -11.57 -20.56
CA ARG A 95 -25.13 -12.08 -19.32
C ARG A 95 -26.21 -13.12 -19.58
N ASP A 96 -27.05 -12.88 -20.58
CA ASP A 96 -28.12 -13.80 -20.98
C ASP A 96 -27.58 -15.11 -21.57
N ALA A 97 -26.49 -15.04 -22.36
CA ALA A 97 -25.77 -16.22 -22.85
C ALA A 97 -25.17 -17.04 -21.69
N ILE A 98 -24.39 -16.42 -20.81
CA ILE A 98 -23.79 -17.07 -19.62
C ILE A 98 -24.87 -17.72 -18.73
N ALA A 99 -26.02 -17.05 -18.53
CA ALA A 99 -27.10 -17.57 -17.69
C ALA A 99 -27.88 -18.75 -18.31
N LYS A 100 -27.83 -18.91 -19.64
CA LYS A 100 -28.61 -19.92 -20.39
C LYS A 100 -27.75 -21.07 -20.92
N ASP A 101 -26.43 -20.93 -20.95
CA ASP A 101 -25.59 -21.96 -21.54
C ASP A 101 -25.66 -23.29 -20.76
N LYS A 102 -25.92 -24.36 -21.51
CA LYS A 102 -26.07 -25.70 -20.96
C LYS A 102 -24.74 -26.37 -20.69
N LEU A 103 -23.69 -26.06 -21.46
CA LEU A 103 -22.38 -26.68 -21.25
C LEU A 103 -21.75 -26.19 -19.93
N LEU A 104 -21.88 -24.89 -19.62
CA LEU A 104 -21.50 -24.30 -18.34
C LEU A 104 -22.32 -24.84 -17.16
N ALA A 105 -23.60 -25.19 -17.36
CA ALA A 105 -24.44 -25.81 -16.34
C ALA A 105 -24.12 -27.30 -16.14
N ASP A 106 -24.03 -28.07 -17.23
CA ASP A 106 -23.80 -29.51 -17.24
C ASP A 106 -22.36 -29.88 -16.85
N ALA A 107 -21.40 -28.93 -16.92
CA ALA A 107 -20.04 -29.11 -16.39
C ALA A 107 -20.00 -29.34 -14.86
N GLY A 108 -21.14 -29.22 -14.14
CA GLY A 108 -21.28 -29.56 -12.71
C GLY A 108 -20.56 -28.60 -11.76
N ALA A 109 -19.83 -27.64 -12.31
CA ALA A 109 -19.22 -26.51 -11.64
C ALA A 109 -19.11 -25.39 -12.66
N THR A 110 -20.21 -24.67 -12.92
CA THR A 110 -20.10 -23.34 -13.53
C THR A 110 -19.08 -22.56 -12.70
N PRO A 111 -17.98 -22.06 -13.29
CA PRO A 111 -17.00 -21.28 -12.54
C PRO A 111 -17.74 -20.23 -11.75
N LEU A 112 -17.53 -20.18 -10.42
CA LEU A 112 -18.31 -19.29 -9.54
C LEU A 112 -18.26 -17.84 -10.06
N THR A 113 -17.14 -17.45 -10.68
CA THR A 113 -16.94 -16.20 -11.42
C THR A 113 -17.98 -15.94 -12.53
N LEU A 114 -18.31 -16.92 -13.38
CA LEU A 114 -19.32 -16.80 -14.44
C LEU A 114 -20.74 -16.73 -13.86
N ALA A 115 -21.04 -17.52 -12.83
CA ALA A 115 -22.32 -17.42 -12.13
C ALA A 115 -22.52 -16.02 -11.52
N LEU A 116 -21.51 -15.50 -10.80
CA LEU A 116 -21.53 -14.16 -10.21
C LEU A 116 -21.65 -13.06 -11.29
N LEU A 117 -21.06 -13.21 -12.48
CA LEU A 117 -21.27 -12.30 -13.62
C LEU A 117 -22.74 -12.24 -14.05
N SER A 118 -23.45 -13.37 -14.02
CA SER A 118 -24.88 -13.40 -14.31
C SER A 118 -25.75 -12.87 -13.16
N ASP A 119 -25.45 -13.15 -11.89
CA ASP A 119 -26.36 -12.87 -10.77
C ASP A 119 -26.12 -11.54 -10.03
N LEU A 120 -24.86 -11.11 -9.84
CA LEU A 120 -24.57 -9.91 -9.04
C LEU A 120 -24.93 -8.63 -9.81
N ARG A 121 -25.53 -7.68 -9.10
CA ARG A 121 -25.97 -6.37 -9.59
C ARG A 121 -25.34 -5.20 -8.81
N GLY A 122 -24.27 -5.48 -8.07
CA GLY A 122 -23.52 -4.52 -7.26
C GLY A 122 -22.32 -5.21 -6.60
N PRO A 123 -21.53 -4.49 -5.80
CA PRO A 123 -20.41 -5.07 -5.06
C PRO A 123 -20.85 -6.07 -4.00
N LEU A 124 -19.92 -6.91 -3.57
CA LEU A 124 -20.02 -7.65 -2.32
C LEU A 124 -19.44 -6.78 -1.20
N GLU A 125 -20.28 -6.42 -0.25
CA GLU A 125 -19.93 -5.55 0.88
C GLU A 125 -19.89 -6.38 2.16
N ILE A 126 -18.89 -6.19 3.02
CA ILE A 126 -18.73 -6.91 4.28
C ILE A 126 -18.39 -5.91 5.39
N SER A 127 -19.20 -5.85 6.45
CA SER A 127 -18.89 -5.10 7.67
C SER A 127 -18.60 -6.07 8.82
N ALA A 128 -17.46 -5.90 9.49
CA ALA A 128 -17.20 -6.53 10.77
C ALA A 128 -17.74 -5.63 11.89
N VAL A 129 -18.57 -6.19 12.78
CA VAL A 129 -19.24 -5.46 13.86
C VAL A 129 -18.85 -6.11 15.19
N ASP A 130 -18.46 -5.30 16.16
CA ASP A 130 -18.08 -5.77 17.50
C ASP A 130 -18.72 -4.90 18.58
N PRO A 131 -19.53 -5.45 19.50
CA PRO A 131 -20.19 -4.65 20.56
C PRO A 131 -19.23 -3.82 21.42
N LEU A 132 -17.95 -4.17 21.48
CA LEU A 132 -16.93 -3.42 22.23
C LEU A 132 -16.30 -2.26 21.43
N GLY A 133 -16.64 -2.10 20.15
CA GLY A 133 -16.06 -1.08 19.27
C GLY A 133 -14.55 -1.29 19.00
N MET A 134 -14.08 -2.52 19.13
CA MET A 134 -12.68 -2.94 18.93
C MET A 134 -12.66 -4.29 18.21
N PRO A 135 -11.78 -4.54 17.22
CA PRO A 135 -11.72 -5.84 16.54
C PRO A 135 -11.35 -6.98 17.51
N SER A 136 -12.08 -8.08 17.47
CA SER A 136 -11.88 -9.24 18.34
C SER A 136 -12.16 -10.57 17.61
N PRO A 137 -11.80 -11.74 18.19
CA PRO A 137 -12.26 -13.04 17.70
C PRO A 137 -13.79 -13.20 17.73
N GLY A 138 -14.49 -12.39 18.54
CA GLY A 138 -15.94 -12.37 18.66
C GLY A 138 -16.64 -11.43 17.68
N SER A 139 -15.92 -10.67 16.84
CA SER A 139 -16.55 -9.76 15.89
C SER A 139 -17.40 -10.53 14.85
N MET A 140 -18.64 -10.09 14.66
CA MET A 140 -19.59 -10.66 13.70
C MET A 140 -19.33 -10.11 12.30
N LEU A 141 -19.45 -10.93 11.26
CA LEU A 141 -19.29 -10.53 9.87
C LEU A 141 -20.66 -10.48 9.18
N LEU A 142 -21.16 -9.28 8.89
CA LEU A 142 -22.35 -9.07 8.08
C LEU A 142 -21.92 -8.77 6.64
N ALA A 143 -22.21 -9.68 5.71
CA ALA A 143 -22.07 -9.44 4.29
C ALA A 143 -23.41 -9.02 3.66
N SER A 144 -23.36 -8.17 2.64
CA SER A 144 -24.49 -7.74 1.83
C SER A 144 -24.13 -7.78 0.35
N MET A 145 -25.06 -8.24 -0.49
CA MET A 145 -24.89 -8.25 -1.94
C MET A 145 -26.22 -7.95 -2.65
N GLN A 146 -26.14 -7.20 -3.75
CA GLN A 146 -27.27 -6.91 -4.61
C GLN A 146 -27.38 -7.99 -5.70
N LEU A 147 -28.54 -8.64 -5.80
CA LEU A 147 -28.81 -9.71 -6.74
C LEU A 147 -29.78 -9.27 -7.85
N GLU A 148 -29.83 -10.05 -8.93
CA GLU A 148 -30.88 -9.96 -9.96
C GLU A 148 -32.25 -10.40 -9.45
N GLN A 149 -32.28 -11.48 -8.66
CA GLN A 149 -33.52 -12.09 -8.23
C GLN A 149 -34.35 -11.12 -7.37
N ARG A 150 -35.68 -11.17 -7.53
CA ARG A 150 -36.69 -10.36 -6.82
C ARG A 150 -37.76 -11.21 -6.11
N ASP A 151 -37.50 -12.51 -6.03
CA ASP A 151 -38.41 -13.53 -5.52
C ASP A 151 -37.58 -14.60 -4.81
N VAL A 152 -38.05 -15.05 -3.65
CA VAL A 152 -37.41 -16.12 -2.87
C VAL A 152 -37.41 -17.44 -3.65
N GLY A 153 -38.48 -17.74 -4.41
CA GLY A 153 -38.57 -18.96 -5.22
C GLY A 153 -37.56 -19.01 -6.37
N ALA A 154 -37.24 -17.86 -6.97
CA ALA A 154 -36.16 -17.70 -7.95
C ALA A 154 -34.79 -17.88 -7.30
N LEU A 155 -34.55 -17.27 -6.13
CA LEU A 155 -33.28 -17.40 -5.42
C LEU A 155 -33.02 -18.84 -4.93
N ASN A 156 -34.04 -19.52 -4.39
CA ASN A 156 -33.97 -20.93 -4.00
C ASN A 156 -33.61 -21.84 -5.18
N ARG A 157 -34.21 -21.62 -6.35
CA ARG A 157 -33.84 -22.34 -7.58
C ARG A 157 -32.40 -22.06 -8.00
N ARG A 158 -31.92 -20.82 -7.82
CA ARG A 158 -30.54 -20.47 -8.15
C ARG A 158 -29.52 -21.15 -7.23
N PHE A 159 -29.75 -21.15 -5.92
CA PHE A 159 -28.92 -21.92 -4.97
C PHE A 159 -28.89 -23.42 -5.30
N ALA A 160 -30.02 -24.00 -5.71
CA ALA A 160 -30.08 -25.40 -6.13
C ALA A 160 -29.30 -25.70 -7.43
N GLN A 161 -29.09 -24.70 -8.30
CA GLN A 161 -28.23 -24.82 -9.49
C GLN A 161 -26.74 -24.70 -9.16
N LEU A 162 -26.37 -23.83 -8.20
CA LEU A 162 -24.97 -23.55 -7.88
C LEU A 162 -24.31 -24.67 -7.06
N GLY A 163 -25.04 -25.26 -6.12
CA GLY A 163 -24.57 -26.41 -5.33
C GLY A 163 -23.28 -26.15 -4.52
N GLY A 164 -22.60 -27.24 -4.17
CA GLY A 164 -21.29 -27.21 -3.51
C GLY A 164 -21.25 -26.42 -2.20
N ALA A 165 -20.19 -25.63 -2.02
CA ALA A 165 -19.94 -24.84 -0.81
C ALA A 165 -20.93 -23.68 -0.57
N LEU A 166 -21.80 -23.36 -1.55
CA LEU A 166 -22.87 -22.36 -1.42
C LEU A 166 -24.25 -23.00 -1.23
N GLY A 167 -24.33 -24.32 -1.00
CA GLY A 167 -25.58 -25.02 -0.75
C GLY A 167 -26.33 -24.50 0.48
N LEU A 168 -27.66 -24.47 0.43
CA LEU A 168 -28.52 -24.18 1.56
C LEU A 168 -28.76 -25.43 2.42
N GLN A 169 -28.94 -25.27 3.74
CA GLN A 169 -29.42 -26.36 4.61
C GLN A 169 -30.85 -26.78 4.26
N ALA A 170 -31.69 -25.80 3.95
CA ALA A 170 -33.05 -25.93 3.46
C ALA A 170 -33.37 -24.70 2.60
N PRO A 171 -34.34 -24.78 1.67
CA PRO A 171 -34.81 -23.60 0.94
C PRO A 171 -35.20 -22.46 1.89
N LEU A 172 -34.85 -21.23 1.51
CA LEU A 172 -35.26 -20.00 2.21
C LEU A 172 -36.79 -19.97 2.36
N ASP A 173 -37.26 -19.52 3.52
CA ASP A 173 -38.69 -19.45 3.86
C ASP A 173 -39.40 -18.28 3.16
N ALA A 174 -40.72 -18.14 3.37
CA ALA A 174 -41.51 -17.08 2.74
C ALA A 174 -41.13 -15.64 3.14
N LYS A 175 -40.26 -15.45 4.16
CA LYS A 175 -39.70 -14.15 4.57
C LYS A 175 -38.29 -13.93 4.01
N GLY A 176 -37.74 -14.91 3.28
CA GLY A 176 -36.36 -14.90 2.79
C GLY A 176 -35.34 -15.40 3.81
N ASP A 177 -35.77 -15.98 4.94
CA ASP A 177 -34.87 -16.47 5.99
C ASP A 177 -34.39 -17.90 5.73
N GLY A 178 -33.10 -18.16 5.95
CA GLY A 178 -32.53 -19.51 5.90
C GLY A 178 -31.08 -19.58 6.37
N ALA A 179 -30.33 -20.61 5.97
CA ALA A 179 -28.92 -20.79 6.32
C ALA A 179 -28.14 -21.55 5.24
N LEU A 180 -26.85 -21.23 5.09
CA LEU A 180 -25.90 -22.01 4.30
C LEU A 180 -25.57 -23.34 5.00
N ALA A 181 -25.20 -24.36 4.23
CA ALA A 181 -24.79 -25.67 4.73
C ALA A 181 -23.62 -25.59 5.74
N SER A 182 -22.78 -24.57 5.62
CA SER A 182 -21.67 -24.23 6.53
C SER A 182 -22.10 -23.55 7.84
N GLY A 183 -23.35 -23.10 7.97
CA GLY A 183 -23.95 -22.61 9.22
C GLY A 183 -24.25 -21.10 9.26
N GLU A 184 -23.81 -20.32 8.28
CA GLU A 184 -24.07 -18.88 8.20
C GLU A 184 -25.57 -18.60 7.98
N LEU A 185 -26.08 -17.57 8.64
CA LEU A 185 -27.48 -17.20 8.58
C LEU A 185 -27.75 -16.26 7.40
N LEU A 186 -28.83 -16.51 6.66
CA LEU A 186 -29.23 -15.77 5.48
C LEU A 186 -30.55 -15.03 5.72
N HIS A 187 -30.65 -13.81 5.21
CA HIS A 187 -31.91 -13.08 5.03
C HIS A 187 -31.93 -12.42 3.64
N PHE A 188 -32.95 -12.72 2.84
CA PHE A 188 -33.14 -12.13 1.52
C PHE A 188 -34.32 -11.15 1.50
N ASP A 189 -34.01 -9.86 1.36
CA ASP A 189 -35.01 -8.84 1.07
C ASP A 189 -35.40 -8.92 -0.41
N ALA A 190 -36.53 -9.57 -0.69
CA ALA A 190 -37.06 -9.74 -2.05
C ALA A 190 -37.47 -8.42 -2.71
N ALA A 191 -37.89 -7.40 -1.95
CA ALA A 191 -38.25 -6.10 -2.50
C ALA A 191 -36.99 -5.35 -2.95
N GLY A 192 -35.98 -5.30 -2.08
CA GLY A 192 -34.65 -4.77 -2.39
C GLY A 192 -33.88 -5.60 -3.43
N GLY A 193 -34.15 -6.90 -3.54
CA GLY A 193 -33.32 -7.86 -4.29
C GLY A 193 -31.96 -8.08 -3.61
N ARG A 194 -31.89 -7.96 -2.27
CA ARG A 194 -30.64 -7.88 -1.51
C ARG A 194 -30.53 -9.05 -0.54
N LEU A 195 -29.42 -9.79 -0.66
CA LEU A 195 -29.09 -10.88 0.25
C LEU A 195 -28.14 -10.37 1.34
N PHE A 196 -28.45 -10.71 2.59
CA PHE A 196 -27.60 -10.54 3.75
C PHE A 196 -27.13 -11.90 4.26
N VAL A 197 -25.86 -11.98 4.65
CA VAL A 197 -25.23 -13.18 5.23
C VAL A 197 -24.58 -12.78 6.55
N LEU A 198 -24.87 -13.49 7.63
CA LEU A 198 -24.22 -13.29 8.93
C LEU A 198 -23.37 -14.52 9.27
N ALA A 199 -22.06 -14.28 9.44
CA ALA A 199 -21.05 -15.30 9.72
C ALA A 199 -20.23 -14.95 10.98
N ALA A 200 -19.79 -15.98 11.70
CA ALA A 200 -18.88 -15.85 12.84
C ALA A 200 -17.45 -16.17 12.40
N ARG A 201 -16.45 -15.56 13.04
CA ARG A 201 -15.11 -16.18 13.04
C ARG A 201 -15.15 -17.45 13.89
N SER A 202 -14.61 -18.54 13.38
CA SER A 202 -14.43 -19.76 14.16
C SER A 202 -13.28 -19.59 15.18
N GLY A 203 -13.50 -19.99 16.43
CA GLY A 203 -12.48 -19.96 17.47
C GLY A 203 -13.02 -19.84 18.90
N VAL A 204 -12.11 -19.89 19.87
CA VAL A 204 -12.45 -19.62 21.28
C VAL A 204 -12.81 -18.14 21.42
N GLY A 205 -14.00 -17.85 21.94
CA GLY A 205 -14.52 -16.48 22.04
C GLY A 205 -15.26 -15.98 20.80
N ALA A 206 -15.56 -16.85 19.83
CA ALA A 206 -16.49 -16.54 18.73
C ALA A 206 -17.85 -16.09 19.26
N ALA A 207 -18.49 -15.12 18.58
CA ALA A 207 -19.87 -14.75 18.89
C ALA A 207 -20.81 -15.95 18.66
N VAL A 208 -21.74 -16.16 19.59
CA VAL A 208 -22.90 -17.02 19.35
C VAL A 208 -23.81 -16.28 18.37
N ILE A 209 -23.85 -16.74 17.13
CA ILE A 209 -24.69 -16.16 16.10
C ILE A 209 -26.02 -16.91 16.06
N ASP A 210 -27.09 -16.16 16.28
CA ASP A 210 -28.47 -16.62 16.15
C ASP A 210 -29.29 -15.68 15.26
N ARG A 211 -30.55 -16.05 15.02
CA ARG A 211 -31.48 -15.25 14.20
C ARG A 211 -31.78 -13.89 14.82
N GLY A 212 -31.71 -13.75 16.15
CA GLY A 212 -31.88 -12.48 16.85
C GLY A 212 -30.74 -11.51 16.57
N ALA A 213 -29.49 -11.99 16.58
CA ALA A 213 -28.31 -11.20 16.20
C ALA A 213 -28.39 -10.69 14.75
N LEU A 214 -28.81 -11.55 13.80
CA LEU A 214 -29.07 -11.12 12.41
C LEU A 214 -30.17 -10.06 12.35
N ASN A 215 -31.31 -10.28 13.00
CA ASN A 215 -32.41 -9.32 12.97
C ASN A 215 -32.04 -7.96 13.57
N ALA A 216 -31.28 -7.93 14.67
CA ALA A 216 -30.79 -6.69 15.27
C ALA A 216 -29.87 -5.90 14.33
N LEU A 217 -28.94 -6.59 13.64
CA LEU A 217 -28.10 -5.97 12.62
C LEU A 217 -28.90 -5.49 11.41
N LEU A 218 -29.93 -6.24 10.98
CA LEU A 218 -30.83 -5.83 9.89
C LEU A 218 -31.64 -4.57 10.25
N ASP A 219 -32.05 -4.42 11.51
CA ASP A 219 -32.73 -3.21 11.98
C ASP A 219 -31.78 -2.01 12.09
N GLU A 220 -30.50 -2.23 12.45
CA GLU A 220 -29.46 -1.19 12.41
C GLU A 220 -29.16 -0.72 10.99
N VAL A 221 -28.94 -1.62 10.01
CA VAL A 221 -28.67 -1.18 8.63
C VAL A 221 -29.89 -0.53 7.97
N ARG A 222 -31.11 -0.84 8.41
CA ARG A 222 -32.33 -0.12 7.96
C ARG A 222 -32.48 1.26 8.59
N ASN A 223 -31.96 1.47 9.79
CA ASN A 223 -32.06 2.72 10.55
C ASN A 223 -30.70 3.10 11.17
N PRO A 224 -29.69 3.46 10.34
CA PRO A 224 -28.31 3.61 10.78
C PRO A 224 -28.16 4.72 11.83
N LYS A 225 -27.66 4.37 13.01
CA LYS A 225 -27.29 5.31 14.10
C LYS A 225 -25.81 5.73 14.02
N SER A 226 -25.22 5.56 12.85
CA SER A 226 -23.78 5.37 12.61
C SER A 226 -23.15 6.48 11.77
N ALA A 227 -23.73 7.69 11.79
CA ALA A 227 -23.31 8.81 10.95
C ALA A 227 -21.80 9.12 11.07
N ASP A 228 -21.24 9.08 12.29
CA ASP A 228 -19.83 9.38 12.55
C ASP A 228 -18.89 8.34 11.92
N ILE A 229 -19.18 7.04 12.09
CA ILE A 229 -18.35 5.97 11.50
C ILE A 229 -18.49 5.94 9.99
N THR A 230 -19.71 6.11 9.47
CA THR A 230 -19.98 6.21 8.02
C THR A 230 -19.20 7.37 7.40
N ALA A 231 -19.23 8.56 8.02
CA ALA A 231 -18.46 9.72 7.55
C ALA A 231 -16.94 9.48 7.57
N LYS A 232 -16.40 8.87 8.64
CA LYS A 232 -14.97 8.50 8.72
C LYS A 232 -14.55 7.54 7.61
N VAL A 233 -15.33 6.48 7.38
CA VAL A 233 -15.03 5.47 6.36
C VAL A 233 -15.17 6.05 4.95
N THR A 234 -16.23 6.81 4.67
CA THR A 234 -16.42 7.49 3.37
C THR A 234 -15.36 8.54 3.08
N GLU A 235 -14.83 9.25 4.08
CA GLU A 235 -13.72 10.17 3.83
C GLU A 235 -12.44 9.43 3.41
N GLN A 236 -12.10 8.33 4.09
CA GLN A 236 -10.97 7.48 3.69
C GLN A 236 -11.21 6.82 2.32
N GLU A 237 -12.45 6.47 1.99
CA GLU A 237 -12.85 5.95 0.68
C GLU A 237 -12.57 6.95 -0.43
N ARG A 238 -13.04 8.20 -0.33
CA ARG A 238 -12.88 9.21 -1.41
C ARG A 238 -11.42 9.50 -1.77
N GLN A 239 -10.49 9.23 -0.86
CA GLN A 239 -9.05 9.37 -1.08
C GLN A 239 -8.47 8.22 -1.94
N ILE A 240 -9.12 7.06 -1.98
CA ILE A 240 -8.69 5.84 -2.69
C ILE A 240 -9.56 5.58 -3.94
N ASP A 241 -10.87 5.72 -3.80
CA ASP A 241 -11.89 5.49 -4.82
C ASP A 241 -13.10 6.41 -4.66
N ALA A 242 -13.10 7.54 -5.38
CA ALA A 242 -14.24 8.44 -5.45
C ALA A 242 -15.41 7.90 -6.32
N SER A 243 -15.21 6.78 -7.03
CA SER A 243 -16.24 6.20 -7.92
C SER A 243 -17.25 5.29 -7.22
N GLY A 244 -16.89 4.73 -6.06
CA GLY A 244 -17.70 3.75 -5.35
C GLY A 244 -17.75 2.34 -5.98
N GLN A 245 -16.98 2.09 -7.06
CA GLN A 245 -17.01 0.85 -7.85
C GLN A 245 -15.73 0.00 -7.72
N GLY A 246 -14.65 0.56 -7.17
CA GLY A 246 -13.36 -0.09 -6.94
C GLY A 246 -13.30 -0.93 -5.65
N LEU A 247 -12.16 -1.60 -5.41
CA LEU A 247 -11.93 -2.28 -4.13
C LEU A 247 -11.69 -1.21 -3.07
N PHE A 248 -12.35 -1.33 -1.92
CA PHE A 248 -12.05 -0.50 -0.76
C PHE A 248 -12.17 -1.32 0.53
N GLY A 249 -11.14 -1.30 1.36
CA GLY A 249 -11.09 -1.92 2.67
C GLY A 249 -10.68 -0.90 3.73
N TRP A 250 -11.32 -0.94 4.89
CA TRP A 250 -11.05 -0.09 6.04
C TRP A 250 -11.11 -0.91 7.33
N PHE A 251 -10.19 -0.67 8.26
CA PHE A 251 -10.05 -1.42 9.50
C PHE A 251 -9.69 -0.46 10.64
N SER A 252 -10.48 -0.47 11.70
CA SER A 252 -10.15 0.21 12.94
C SER A 252 -8.98 -0.49 13.63
N THR A 253 -8.01 0.29 14.11
CA THR A 253 -6.94 -0.18 15.00
C THR A 253 -7.20 0.20 16.46
N HIS A 254 -8.37 0.79 16.76
CA HIS A 254 -8.84 1.04 18.12
C HIS A 254 -8.85 -0.25 18.96
N GLY A 255 -8.32 -0.19 20.19
CA GLY A 255 -8.14 -1.36 21.06
C GLY A 255 -6.94 -2.24 20.72
N LEU A 256 -6.54 -2.35 19.45
CA LEU A 256 -5.42 -3.20 19.04
C LEU A 256 -4.09 -2.75 19.64
N GLY A 257 -3.88 -1.45 19.88
CA GLY A 257 -2.69 -0.95 20.57
C GLY A 257 -2.50 -1.55 21.98
N GLY A 258 -3.60 -1.86 22.68
CA GLY A 258 -3.57 -2.52 23.99
C GLY A 258 -3.20 -4.00 23.89
N MET A 259 -3.77 -4.73 22.91
CA MET A 259 -3.45 -6.14 22.68
C MET A 259 -2.04 -6.33 22.10
N ALA A 260 -1.63 -5.43 21.20
CA ALA A 260 -0.30 -5.40 20.60
C ALA A 260 0.77 -4.90 21.58
N SER A 261 0.41 -4.28 22.72
CA SER A 261 1.40 -3.83 23.72
C SER A 261 2.26 -4.97 24.28
N GLY A 262 1.75 -6.20 24.32
CA GLY A 262 2.53 -7.40 24.66
C GLY A 262 3.40 -7.94 23.52
N ALA A 263 3.18 -7.48 22.28
CA ALA A 263 3.94 -7.85 21.08
C ALA A 263 4.94 -6.76 20.64
N ILE A 264 4.69 -5.49 20.98
CA ILE A 264 5.65 -4.40 20.94
C ILE A 264 6.79 -4.78 21.89
N PRO A 265 8.05 -4.87 21.42
CA PRO A 265 9.18 -5.13 22.31
C PRO A 265 9.24 -4.10 23.42
N ALA A 266 9.59 -4.48 24.66
CA ALA A 266 9.61 -3.55 25.78
C ALA A 266 10.57 -2.37 25.55
N ASP A 267 11.65 -2.59 24.79
CA ASP A 267 12.61 -1.59 24.29
C ASP A 267 12.03 -0.62 23.24
N SER A 268 10.82 -0.89 22.74
CA SER A 268 10.10 -0.09 21.73
C SER A 268 8.89 0.69 22.30
N VAL A 269 8.54 0.52 23.58
CA VAL A 269 7.46 1.30 24.21
C VAL A 269 7.90 2.76 24.37
N GLY A 270 7.06 3.71 23.96
CA GLY A 270 7.38 5.15 23.96
C GLY A 270 8.30 5.61 22.81
N THR A 271 8.98 4.69 22.12
CA THR A 271 9.77 4.99 20.93
C THR A 271 8.90 5.43 19.74
N LEU A 272 9.52 6.02 18.73
CA LEU A 272 8.81 6.58 17.58
C LEU A 272 7.94 5.56 16.81
N PRO A 273 8.40 4.33 16.50
CA PRO A 273 7.55 3.33 15.87
C PRO A 273 6.41 2.83 16.77
N GLY A 274 6.68 2.68 18.08
CA GLY A 274 5.67 2.26 19.06
C GLY A 274 4.55 3.28 19.23
N GLU A 275 4.90 4.57 19.28
CA GLU A 275 3.92 5.66 19.34
C GLU A 275 3.13 5.83 18.04
N PHE A 276 3.77 5.73 16.87
CA PHE A 276 3.06 5.73 15.59
C PHE A 276 2.07 4.56 15.49
N THR A 277 2.47 3.35 15.93
CA THR A 277 1.58 2.19 15.97
C THR A 277 0.40 2.43 16.92
N ALA A 278 0.64 3.00 18.10
CA ALA A 278 -0.40 3.28 19.09
C ALA A 278 -1.35 4.43 18.69
N ARG A 279 -0.88 5.38 17.87
CA ARG A 279 -1.66 6.50 17.31
C ARG A 279 -2.39 6.17 16.03
N THR A 280 -2.04 5.07 15.35
CA THR A 280 -2.80 4.63 14.18
C THR A 280 -4.22 4.32 14.63
N GLU A 281 -5.20 5.07 14.13
CA GLU A 281 -6.63 4.89 14.41
C GLU A 281 -7.31 3.97 13.39
N SER A 282 -6.84 4.00 12.14
CA SER A 282 -7.31 3.06 11.11
C SER A 282 -6.29 2.82 10.00
N ILE A 283 -6.47 1.68 9.32
CA ILE A 283 -5.80 1.36 8.08
C ILE A 283 -6.87 1.32 6.99
N ALA A 284 -6.61 1.94 5.84
CA ALA A 284 -7.44 1.84 4.65
C ALA A 284 -6.60 1.34 3.47
N PHE A 285 -7.17 0.51 2.60
CA PHE A 285 -6.53 0.13 1.34
C PHE A 285 -7.56 -0.03 0.24
N GLY A 286 -7.11 -0.02 -1.01
CA GLY A 286 -7.99 -0.30 -2.13
C GLY A 286 -7.41 0.08 -3.48
N TRP A 287 -8.25 -0.04 -4.50
CA TRP A 287 -8.00 0.57 -5.80
C TRP A 287 -9.31 1.04 -6.43
N GLY A 288 -9.27 2.15 -7.16
CA GLY A 288 -10.44 2.75 -7.78
C GLY A 288 -10.09 3.93 -8.66
N THR A 289 -10.89 4.99 -8.62
CA THR A 289 -10.64 6.21 -9.40
C THR A 289 -10.67 7.44 -8.51
N VAL A 290 -9.71 8.34 -8.68
CA VAL A 290 -9.74 9.69 -8.10
C VAL A 290 -9.21 10.68 -9.15
N ASP A 291 -9.88 11.83 -9.29
CA ASP A 291 -9.54 12.89 -10.24
C ASP A 291 -9.38 12.42 -11.71
N GLY A 292 -10.14 11.39 -12.11
CA GLY A 292 -10.10 10.82 -13.47
C GLY A 292 -9.04 9.74 -13.70
N HIS A 293 -8.14 9.51 -12.74
CA HIS A 293 -7.07 8.52 -12.84
C HIS A 293 -7.31 7.30 -11.95
N GLY A 294 -6.78 6.15 -12.37
CA GLY A 294 -6.73 4.97 -11.54
C GLY A 294 -5.78 5.16 -10.36
N ARG A 295 -6.24 4.80 -9.16
CA ARG A 295 -5.46 4.90 -7.92
C ARG A 295 -5.49 3.56 -7.21
N LEU A 296 -4.34 3.08 -6.74
CA LEU A 296 -4.22 1.99 -5.75
C LEU A 296 -3.50 2.58 -4.56
N GLN A 297 -4.02 2.40 -3.35
CA GLN A 297 -3.45 3.03 -2.17
C GLN A 297 -3.54 2.13 -0.94
N LEU A 298 -2.52 2.25 -0.08
CA LEU A 298 -2.53 1.81 1.32
C LEU A 298 -2.29 3.05 2.18
N ARG A 299 -3.20 3.36 3.11
CA ARG A 299 -3.18 4.54 3.97
C ARG A 299 -3.29 4.12 5.44
N LEU A 300 -2.44 4.70 6.27
CA LEU A 300 -2.45 4.55 7.73
C LEU A 300 -2.81 5.92 8.31
N HIS A 301 -4.01 6.02 8.88
CA HIS A 301 -4.46 7.24 9.54
C HIS A 301 -3.98 7.22 10.99
N ALA A 302 -3.01 8.07 11.32
CA ALA A 302 -2.33 8.15 12.61
C ALA A 302 -2.24 9.61 13.10
N PRO A 303 -3.37 10.24 13.45
CA PRO A 303 -3.47 11.67 13.68
C PRO A 303 -2.45 12.18 14.72
N GLN A 304 -1.73 13.23 14.33
CA GLN A 304 -0.70 13.88 15.14
C GLN A 304 0.45 12.97 15.64
N ALA A 305 0.68 11.80 15.02
CA ALA A 305 1.81 10.94 15.38
C ALA A 305 3.15 11.66 15.15
N ARG A 306 4.12 11.54 16.08
CA ARG A 306 5.38 12.30 15.98
C ARG A 306 6.17 11.98 14.71
N LEU A 307 6.08 10.73 14.22
CA LEU A 307 6.74 10.28 13.00
C LEU A 307 6.33 11.15 11.79
N LEU A 308 5.03 11.43 11.68
CA LEU A 308 4.46 12.26 10.63
C LEU A 308 4.94 13.72 10.72
N GLY A 309 5.16 14.22 11.95
CA GLY A 309 5.75 15.55 12.17
C GLY A 309 7.16 15.72 11.58
N TYR A 310 7.94 14.64 11.46
CA TYR A 310 9.27 14.67 10.82
C TYR A 310 9.22 14.37 9.32
N LEU A 311 8.27 13.55 8.86
CA LEU A 311 8.19 13.09 7.47
C LEU A 311 7.36 14.00 6.55
N ALA A 312 6.32 14.66 7.07
CA ALA A 312 5.42 15.47 6.26
C ALA A 312 6.17 16.63 5.58
N PRO A 313 6.07 16.79 4.24
CA PRO A 313 6.62 17.95 3.56
C PRO A 313 5.97 19.24 4.08
N GLN A 314 6.79 20.26 4.33
CA GLN A 314 6.30 21.59 4.73
C GLN A 314 5.97 22.48 3.52
N GLN A 315 6.67 22.25 2.41
CA GLN A 315 6.47 22.89 1.12
C GLN A 315 7.07 22.00 0.03
N PHE A 316 6.36 21.83 -1.08
CA PHE A 316 6.91 21.25 -2.30
C PHE A 316 6.14 21.80 -3.51
N ALA A 317 6.71 22.81 -4.17
CA ALA A 317 6.12 23.48 -5.33
C ALA A 317 7.23 23.90 -6.32
N PRO A 318 7.84 22.95 -7.05
CA PRO A 318 8.98 23.21 -7.93
C PRO A 318 8.59 24.11 -9.11
N GLY A 319 8.76 25.43 -8.94
CA GLY A 319 8.29 26.44 -9.89
C GLY A 319 9.19 26.72 -11.10
N PHE A 320 10.25 25.93 -11.30
CA PHE A 320 11.16 26.07 -12.45
C PHE A 320 10.51 25.56 -13.75
N LYS A 321 11.09 25.95 -14.90
CA LYS A 321 10.60 25.54 -16.22
C LYS A 321 11.45 24.46 -16.87
N VAL A 322 10.80 23.68 -17.72
CA VAL A 322 11.34 22.56 -18.49
C VAL A 322 10.95 22.67 -19.97
N ALA A 323 11.70 22.00 -20.84
CA ALA A 323 11.51 22.03 -22.28
C ALA A 323 10.44 21.03 -22.73
N GLY A 324 9.24 21.51 -23.08
CA GLY A 324 8.11 20.65 -23.41
C GLY A 324 7.61 19.82 -22.21
N LYS A 325 6.85 18.74 -22.49
CA LYS A 325 6.36 17.82 -21.45
C LYS A 325 7.48 16.88 -20.99
N PRO A 326 7.75 16.74 -19.67
CA PRO A 326 8.61 15.68 -19.16
C PRO A 326 8.14 14.27 -19.52
N SER A 327 9.10 13.38 -19.81
CA SER A 327 8.84 11.95 -20.02
C SER A 327 8.70 11.22 -18.68
N TRP A 328 9.55 11.56 -17.71
CA TRP A 328 9.50 11.09 -16.32
C TRP A 328 10.04 12.14 -15.35
N VAL A 329 9.59 12.07 -14.09
CA VAL A 329 10.05 12.86 -12.96
C VAL A 329 10.13 11.97 -11.71
N VAL A 330 11.18 12.16 -10.91
CA VAL A 330 11.35 11.63 -9.55
C VAL A 330 11.46 12.81 -8.59
N THR A 331 10.63 12.82 -7.54
CA THR A 331 10.59 13.87 -6.51
C THR A 331 11.05 13.31 -5.17
N LEU A 332 11.83 14.10 -4.42
CA LEU A 332 12.15 13.84 -3.02
C LEU A 332 12.02 15.15 -2.24
N ALA A 333 11.16 15.15 -1.23
CA ALA A 333 11.07 16.22 -0.25
C ALA A 333 12.20 16.05 0.79
N LEU A 334 13.10 17.03 0.84
CA LEU A 334 14.19 17.11 1.79
C LEU A 334 13.71 17.82 3.07
N PRO A 335 14.06 17.29 4.27
CA PRO A 335 13.61 17.87 5.53
C PRO A 335 14.20 19.28 5.72
N GLY A 336 13.40 20.18 6.27
CA GLY A 336 13.86 21.52 6.64
C GLY A 336 14.78 21.52 7.86
N THR A 337 15.57 22.58 8.00
CA THR A 337 16.50 22.77 9.12
C THR A 337 15.83 22.61 10.49
N GLU A 338 14.60 23.12 10.65
CA GLU A 338 13.81 22.93 11.87
C GLU A 338 13.43 21.47 12.09
N GLN A 339 12.97 20.75 11.06
CA GLN A 339 12.61 19.33 11.16
C GLN A 339 13.82 18.46 11.55
N VAL A 340 14.99 18.70 10.94
CA VAL A 340 16.24 18.02 11.31
C VAL A 340 16.60 18.32 12.76
N LYS A 341 16.55 19.60 13.18
CA LYS A 341 16.84 19.98 14.57
C LYS A 341 15.89 19.33 15.57
N THR A 342 14.57 19.40 15.36
CA THR A 342 13.59 18.78 16.26
C THR A 342 13.76 17.26 16.33
N PHE A 343 14.11 16.61 15.22
CA PHE A 343 14.45 15.19 15.20
C PHE A 343 15.70 14.91 16.07
N GLU A 344 16.78 15.68 15.90
CA GLU A 344 18.04 15.52 16.64
C GLU A 344 17.90 15.78 18.15
N ASP A 345 17.16 16.82 18.52
CA ASP A 345 16.84 17.17 19.91
C ASP A 345 16.03 16.04 20.60
N GLN A 346 15.24 15.27 19.84
CA GLN A 346 14.35 14.22 20.34
C GLN A 346 14.88 12.78 20.13
N LEU A 347 16.10 12.59 19.60
CA LEU A 347 16.68 11.26 19.32
C LEU A 347 16.62 10.28 20.49
N ILE A 348 16.99 10.72 21.70
CA ILE A 348 17.03 9.85 22.89
C ILE A 348 15.61 9.42 23.29
N LEU A 349 14.66 10.36 23.25
CA LEU A 349 13.24 10.10 23.53
C LEU A 349 12.61 9.14 22.49
N ASN A 350 13.03 9.26 21.23
CA ASN A 350 12.44 8.55 20.10
C ASN A 350 13.06 7.16 19.86
N PHE A 351 14.33 6.96 20.18
CA PHE A 351 15.09 5.76 19.79
C PHE A 351 16.01 5.19 20.88
N GLY A 352 16.06 5.80 22.06
CA GLY A 352 16.96 5.41 23.15
C GLY A 352 18.40 5.96 23.01
N ALA A 353 19.17 5.87 24.09
CA ALA A 353 20.51 6.46 24.17
C ALA A 353 21.49 5.86 23.15
N ASP A 354 21.49 4.55 22.96
CA ASP A 354 22.45 3.85 22.09
C ASP A 354 22.27 4.21 20.61
N ARG A 355 21.01 4.24 20.13
CA ARG A 355 20.70 4.65 18.75
C ARG A 355 20.96 6.14 18.54
N ALA A 356 20.70 6.98 19.54
CA ALA A 356 21.05 8.40 19.50
C ALA A 356 22.58 8.60 19.42
N ALA A 357 23.37 7.83 20.17
CA ALA A 357 24.83 7.85 20.10
C ALA A 357 25.34 7.34 18.74
N ALA A 358 24.75 6.28 18.20
CA ALA A 358 25.08 5.77 16.87
C ALA A 358 24.79 6.79 15.75
N TYR A 359 23.64 7.48 15.80
CA TYR A 359 23.31 8.57 14.87
C TYR A 359 24.31 9.73 14.98
N ARG A 360 24.61 10.20 16.20
CA ARG A 360 25.57 11.30 16.42
C ARG A 360 26.96 10.94 15.92
N LYS A 361 27.40 9.69 16.11
CA LYS A 361 28.64 9.17 15.52
C LYS A 361 28.58 9.18 14.00
N ALA A 362 27.48 8.72 13.39
CA ALA A 362 27.30 8.76 11.94
C ALA A 362 27.32 10.19 11.37
N MET A 363 26.76 11.18 12.07
CA MET A 363 26.85 12.58 11.67
C MET A 363 28.28 13.14 11.81
N ALA A 364 29.01 12.81 12.87
CA ALA A 364 30.41 13.18 13.02
C ALA A 364 31.30 12.55 11.92
N ASP A 365 31.10 11.26 11.63
CA ASP A 365 31.74 10.55 10.53
C ASP A 365 31.40 11.18 9.17
N SER A 366 30.13 11.57 8.95
CA SER A 366 29.69 12.32 7.76
C SER A 366 30.45 13.63 7.62
N LYS A 367 30.49 14.43 8.69
CA LYS A 367 31.19 15.72 8.74
C LYS A 367 32.68 15.58 8.44
N GLN A 368 33.34 14.57 9.00
CA GLN A 368 34.73 14.26 8.70
C GLN A 368 34.93 13.83 7.23
N ARG A 369 34.07 12.94 6.72
CA ARG A 369 34.21 12.33 5.39
C ARG A 369 33.82 13.26 4.25
N MET A 370 32.66 13.91 4.32
CA MET A 370 32.11 14.79 3.27
C MET A 370 32.49 16.26 3.49
N GLY A 371 32.74 16.68 4.73
CA GLY A 371 32.97 18.07 5.09
C GLY A 371 31.72 18.80 5.61
N PHE A 372 30.60 18.09 5.75
CA PHE A 372 29.36 18.58 6.35
C PHE A 372 28.52 17.43 6.91
N ASP A 373 27.66 17.73 7.87
CA ASP A 373 26.60 16.83 8.35
C ASP A 373 25.23 17.15 7.73
N LEU A 374 24.20 16.39 8.10
CA LEU A 374 22.84 16.55 7.56
C LEU A 374 22.21 17.89 8.00
N ALA A 375 22.48 18.34 9.22
CA ALA A 375 21.95 19.59 9.75
C ALA A 375 22.54 20.79 8.99
N GLU A 376 23.85 20.81 8.75
CA GLU A 376 24.52 21.80 7.90
C GLU A 376 23.99 21.78 6.47
N PHE A 377 23.87 20.59 5.85
CA PHE A 377 23.35 20.47 4.48
C PHE A 377 21.92 21.01 4.34
N SER A 378 21.06 20.76 5.33
CA SER A 378 19.66 21.22 5.36
C SER A 378 19.51 22.75 5.49
N GLN A 379 20.57 23.48 5.84
CA GLN A 379 20.57 24.95 5.86
C GLN A 379 20.75 25.52 4.45
N TRP A 380 21.49 24.83 3.59
CA TRP A 380 21.82 25.29 2.24
C TRP A 380 20.83 24.81 1.19
N VAL A 381 20.26 23.61 1.36
CA VAL A 381 19.53 22.89 0.30
C VAL A 381 18.11 22.48 0.74
N GLY A 382 17.20 22.38 -0.23
CA GLY A 382 15.82 21.91 -0.07
C GLY A 382 14.77 23.03 -0.09
N PRO A 383 13.48 22.70 0.10
CA PRO A 383 12.94 21.36 0.37
C PRO A 383 12.86 20.46 -0.87
N GLU A 384 13.04 20.96 -2.10
CA GLU A 384 12.79 20.18 -3.31
C GLU A 384 14.08 19.61 -3.94
N LEU A 385 14.10 18.30 -4.13
CA LEU A 385 14.97 17.59 -5.08
C LEU A 385 14.11 16.95 -6.17
N VAL A 386 14.38 17.26 -7.44
CA VAL A 386 13.59 16.80 -8.59
C VAL A 386 14.52 16.28 -9.69
N GLY A 387 14.60 14.96 -9.86
CA GLY A 387 15.18 14.35 -11.06
C GLY A 387 14.15 14.33 -12.17
N TYR A 388 14.49 14.68 -13.41
CA TYR A 388 13.54 14.65 -14.52
C TYR A 388 14.21 14.43 -15.87
N GLU A 389 13.40 14.10 -16.86
CA GLU A 389 13.79 14.12 -18.27
C GLU A 389 12.74 14.84 -19.11
N ASP A 390 13.20 15.77 -19.94
CA ASP A 390 12.37 16.59 -20.83
C ASP A 390 12.91 16.52 -22.28
N SER A 391 12.42 17.38 -23.18
CA SER A 391 12.85 17.36 -24.59
C SER A 391 14.28 17.86 -24.84
N ALA A 392 14.96 18.44 -23.84
CA ALA A 392 16.37 18.83 -23.90
C ALA A 392 17.32 17.77 -23.31
N GLY A 393 16.86 16.97 -22.35
CA GLY A 393 17.64 15.87 -21.78
C GLY A 393 17.21 15.44 -20.37
N SER A 394 18.05 14.66 -19.69
CA SER A 394 17.85 14.28 -18.28
C SER A 394 18.68 15.16 -17.32
N TYR A 395 18.02 15.68 -16.29
CA TYR A 395 18.55 16.64 -15.33
C TYR A 395 18.17 16.29 -13.87
N ALA A 396 18.80 16.96 -12.91
CA ALA A 396 18.33 17.00 -11.53
C ALA A 396 18.31 18.46 -11.02
N ALA A 397 17.15 18.95 -10.60
CA ALA A 397 16.99 20.24 -9.96
C ALA A 397 17.09 20.09 -8.44
N VAL A 398 17.86 20.98 -7.82
CA VAL A 398 18.03 21.08 -6.37
C VAL A 398 17.68 22.49 -5.94
N ARG A 399 16.66 22.67 -5.10
CA ARG A 399 16.35 24.00 -4.55
C ARG A 399 17.40 24.42 -3.52
N VAL A 400 17.82 25.66 -3.56
CA VAL A 400 18.84 26.23 -2.68
C VAL A 400 18.23 27.31 -1.80
N ARG A 401 18.43 27.19 -0.48
CA ARG A 401 17.96 28.12 0.56
C ARG A 401 18.93 29.28 0.74
N ASP A 402 20.23 28.98 0.76
CA ASP A 402 21.30 29.97 0.88
C ASP A 402 22.45 29.61 -0.08
N ARG A 403 22.45 30.26 -1.26
CA ARG A 403 23.47 30.06 -2.30
C ARG A 403 24.83 30.60 -1.88
N ALA A 404 24.86 31.69 -1.12
CA ALA A 404 26.11 32.32 -0.69
C ALA A 404 26.86 31.42 0.30
N ALA A 405 26.17 30.89 1.31
CA ALA A 405 26.74 29.92 2.25
C ALA A 405 27.13 28.61 1.57
N LEU A 406 26.29 28.09 0.67
CA LEU A 406 26.59 26.87 -0.10
C LEU A 406 27.91 27.00 -0.90
N TYR A 407 28.09 28.10 -1.62
CA TYR A 407 29.29 28.32 -2.43
C TYR A 407 30.52 28.68 -1.61
N ALA A 408 30.37 29.46 -0.52
CA ALA A 408 31.46 29.69 0.42
C ALA A 408 32.00 28.37 0.99
N ARG A 409 31.10 27.44 1.37
CA ARG A 409 31.48 26.11 1.83
C ARG A 409 32.08 25.25 0.73
N LEU A 410 31.52 25.29 -0.49
CA LEU A 410 32.05 24.57 -1.64
C LEU A 410 33.50 24.98 -1.96
N GLU A 411 33.77 26.29 -1.96
CA GLU A 411 35.13 26.81 -2.18
C GLU A 411 36.09 26.44 -1.06
N GLU A 412 35.67 26.48 0.20
CA GLU A 412 36.47 26.04 1.34
C GLU A 412 36.83 24.55 1.19
N LEU A 413 35.86 23.71 0.84
CA LEU A 413 36.08 22.28 0.60
C LEU A 413 36.99 22.05 -0.62
N ALA A 414 36.88 22.87 -1.67
CA ALA A 414 37.76 22.79 -2.84
C ALA A 414 39.19 23.29 -2.59
N LYS A 415 39.41 24.18 -1.61
CA LYS A 415 40.74 24.60 -1.14
C LYS A 415 41.38 23.54 -0.22
N ASN A 416 40.58 22.96 0.68
CA ASN A 416 41.06 22.05 1.74
C ASN A 416 41.05 20.56 1.35
N ARG A 417 40.42 20.20 0.23
CA ARG A 417 40.39 18.84 -0.33
C ARG A 417 40.89 18.93 -1.78
N ARG A 418 41.32 17.80 -2.35
CA ARG A 418 41.80 17.73 -3.75
C ARG A 418 40.65 17.87 -4.79
N TRP A 419 39.64 18.68 -4.53
CA TRP A 419 38.53 18.90 -5.45
C TRP A 419 38.86 20.07 -6.39
N THR A 420 38.39 20.03 -7.63
CA THR A 420 38.57 21.14 -8.57
C THR A 420 37.20 21.73 -8.87
N TYR A 421 36.95 22.92 -8.32
CA TYR A 421 35.78 23.74 -8.64
C TYR A 421 36.17 24.83 -9.65
N GLN A 422 35.35 25.03 -10.67
CA GLN A 422 35.52 26.04 -11.71
C GLN A 422 34.18 26.42 -12.33
N VAL A 423 34.07 27.64 -12.85
CA VAL A 423 32.96 28.06 -13.71
C VAL A 423 33.52 28.36 -15.09
N ARG A 424 32.86 27.90 -16.15
CA ARG A 424 33.26 28.16 -17.54
C ARG A 424 32.04 28.53 -18.37
N SER A 425 32.21 29.50 -19.27
CA SER A 425 31.19 29.77 -20.28
C SER A 425 31.25 28.70 -21.38
N LEU A 426 30.11 28.12 -21.71
CA LEU A 426 29.89 27.22 -22.85
C LEU A 426 28.67 27.75 -23.60
N GLU A 427 28.87 28.19 -24.85
CA GLU A 427 27.81 28.74 -25.71
C GLU A 427 26.97 29.86 -25.04
N GLY A 428 27.65 30.72 -24.27
CA GLY A 428 27.03 31.82 -23.50
C GLY A 428 26.50 31.41 -22.12
N THR A 429 26.29 30.12 -21.86
CA THR A 429 25.82 29.60 -20.58
C THR A 429 26.98 29.47 -19.59
N GLN A 430 26.83 29.95 -18.34
CA GLN A 430 27.81 29.73 -17.29
C GLN A 430 27.60 28.36 -16.64
N VAL A 431 28.49 27.42 -16.95
CA VAL A 431 28.45 26.07 -16.41
C VAL A 431 29.45 25.94 -15.27
N HIS A 432 28.93 25.60 -14.10
CA HIS A 432 29.72 25.24 -12.94
C HIS A 432 30.17 23.79 -13.06
N SER A 433 31.39 23.50 -12.65
CA SER A 433 31.98 22.16 -12.70
C SER A 433 32.74 21.88 -11.42
N LEU A 434 32.45 20.73 -10.81
CA LEU A 434 33.15 20.19 -9.65
C LEU A 434 33.70 18.79 -9.98
N SER A 435 35.01 18.62 -9.87
CA SER A 435 35.67 17.31 -9.96
C SER A 435 36.09 16.85 -8.57
N ILE A 436 35.60 15.68 -8.15
CA ILE A 436 35.88 15.04 -6.86
C ILE A 436 36.69 13.76 -7.14
N PRO A 437 37.97 13.68 -6.78
CA PRO A 437 38.78 12.48 -6.99
C PRO A 437 38.31 11.33 -6.09
N ASN A 438 38.36 10.10 -6.62
CA ASN A 438 37.90 8.91 -5.92
C ASN A 438 38.97 8.38 -4.95
N ARG A 439 38.65 8.36 -3.65
CA ARG A 439 39.55 7.82 -2.61
C ARG A 439 39.41 6.32 -2.38
N LEU A 440 38.62 5.60 -3.17
CA LEU A 440 38.50 4.14 -3.08
C LEU A 440 39.85 3.44 -3.31
N GLY A 441 40.63 3.89 -4.31
CA GLY A 441 41.96 3.35 -4.57
C GLY A 441 42.95 3.58 -3.43
N GLU A 442 42.90 4.76 -2.78
CA GLU A 442 43.71 5.05 -1.58
C GLU A 442 43.29 4.12 -0.41
N ARG A 443 41.99 4.03 -0.09
CA ARG A 443 41.49 3.16 0.98
C ARG A 443 41.80 1.68 0.77
N LEU A 444 41.48 1.14 -0.41
CA LEU A 444 41.69 -0.29 -0.70
C LEU A 444 43.17 -0.64 -0.68
N ARG A 445 44.09 0.28 -1.04
CA ARG A 445 45.53 0.07 -0.90
C ARG A 445 45.97 0.05 0.56
N ASP A 446 45.45 0.97 1.36
CA ASP A 446 45.78 1.07 2.79
C ASP A 446 45.20 -0.13 3.58
N GLU A 447 44.05 -0.67 3.17
CA GLU A 447 43.42 -1.89 3.72
C GLU A 447 44.08 -3.20 3.23
N ALA A 448 44.55 -3.26 1.97
CA ALA A 448 45.08 -4.49 1.36
C ALA A 448 46.48 -4.90 1.82
N GLY A 449 47.14 -4.13 2.71
CA GLY A 449 48.27 -4.61 3.50
C GLY A 449 49.47 -5.14 2.69
N GLY A 450 49.85 -4.49 1.59
CA GLY A 450 51.06 -4.83 0.82
C GLY A 450 50.91 -6.02 -0.13
N GLN A 451 50.15 -5.84 -1.22
CA GLN A 451 50.03 -6.81 -2.33
C GLN A 451 50.77 -6.38 -3.60
N GLU A 452 50.81 -7.24 -4.62
CA GLU A 452 51.67 -7.12 -5.81
C GLU A 452 51.53 -5.79 -6.60
N PRO A 453 52.59 -5.35 -7.30
CA PRO A 453 52.58 -4.11 -8.08
C PRO A 453 51.43 -3.98 -9.08
N LYS A 454 50.96 -5.09 -9.67
CA LYS A 454 49.83 -5.10 -10.61
C LYS A 454 48.49 -4.80 -9.93
N GLN A 455 48.30 -5.29 -8.70
CA GLN A 455 47.09 -5.00 -7.92
C GLN A 455 47.11 -3.56 -7.42
N GLN A 456 48.27 -3.06 -6.97
CA GLN A 456 48.43 -1.65 -6.61
C GLN A 456 48.12 -0.72 -7.81
N ALA A 457 48.66 -1.02 -8.99
CA ALA A 457 48.38 -0.24 -10.21
C ALA A 457 46.89 -0.27 -10.62
N LEU A 458 46.20 -1.40 -10.44
CA LEU A 458 44.75 -1.50 -10.69
C LEU A 458 43.95 -0.68 -9.67
N LEU A 459 44.29 -0.74 -8.39
CA LEU A 459 43.65 0.05 -7.34
C LEU A 459 43.87 1.56 -7.55
N GLU A 460 45.08 1.98 -7.95
CA GLU A 460 45.34 3.37 -8.32
C GLU A 460 44.57 3.81 -9.58
N LEU A 461 44.44 2.95 -10.59
CA LEU A 461 43.63 3.22 -11.78
C LEU A 461 42.15 3.42 -11.41
N LEU A 462 41.60 2.58 -10.53
CA LEU A 462 40.24 2.75 -10.00
C LEU A 462 40.10 4.03 -9.17
N GLY A 463 41.15 4.45 -8.45
CA GLY A 463 41.22 5.74 -7.75
C GLY A 463 41.22 6.96 -8.67
N ARG A 464 41.61 6.82 -9.96
CA ARG A 464 41.52 7.92 -10.95
C ARG A 464 40.09 8.19 -11.42
N LEU A 465 39.17 7.24 -11.26
CA LEU A 465 37.77 7.36 -11.67
C LEU A 465 36.99 8.22 -10.67
N GLY A 466 37.23 9.54 -10.71
CA GLY A 466 36.54 10.53 -9.88
C GLY A 466 35.09 10.78 -10.31
N SER A 467 34.35 11.46 -9.43
CA SER A 467 33.00 11.98 -9.73
C SER A 467 33.11 13.37 -10.33
N HIS A 468 32.38 13.62 -11.41
CA HIS A 468 32.25 14.94 -12.02
C HIS A 468 30.80 15.40 -11.92
N LEU A 469 30.59 16.61 -11.40
CA LEU A 469 29.29 17.26 -11.30
C LEU A 469 29.30 18.53 -12.14
N TYR A 470 28.22 18.77 -12.87
CA TYR A 470 28.02 19.95 -13.70
C TYR A 470 26.65 20.53 -13.43
N TRP A 471 26.55 21.85 -13.26
CA TRP A 471 25.25 22.53 -13.07
C TRP A 471 25.23 23.95 -13.60
N VAL A 472 24.01 24.47 -13.75
CA VAL A 472 23.72 25.90 -13.98
C VAL A 472 22.79 26.42 -12.88
N GLU A 473 22.72 27.73 -12.73
CA GLU A 473 21.76 28.39 -11.83
C GLU A 473 20.48 28.75 -12.59
N ASP A 474 19.31 28.45 -12.01
CA ASP A 474 18.00 28.79 -12.58
C ASP A 474 17.03 29.17 -11.46
N GLY A 475 16.77 30.47 -11.29
CA GLY A 475 15.97 30.99 -10.18
C GLY A 475 16.55 30.58 -8.82
N ASP A 476 15.75 29.91 -7.99
CA ASP A 476 16.14 29.34 -6.68
C ASP A 476 16.92 28.00 -6.80
N TYR A 477 17.08 27.43 -8.00
CA TYR A 477 17.56 26.06 -8.19
C TYR A 477 18.97 26.02 -8.78
N LEU A 478 19.67 24.93 -8.47
CA LEU A 478 20.79 24.43 -9.28
C LEU A 478 20.27 23.29 -10.14
N ILE A 479 20.45 23.41 -11.46
CA ILE A 479 20.06 22.38 -12.43
C ILE A 479 21.31 21.61 -12.83
N PHE A 480 21.43 20.38 -12.35
CA PHE A 480 22.52 19.47 -12.65
C PHE A 480 22.25 18.71 -13.94
N GLY A 481 23.29 18.54 -14.76
CA GLY A 481 23.27 17.76 -16.00
C GLY A 481 24.37 16.71 -16.01
N LYS A 482 24.19 15.65 -16.78
CA LYS A 482 25.20 14.58 -16.94
C LYS A 482 26.51 15.11 -17.54
N LEU A 483 26.43 16.13 -18.39
CA LEU A 483 27.54 16.76 -19.10
C LEU A 483 27.32 18.28 -19.23
N PRO A 484 28.38 19.11 -19.37
CA PRO A 484 28.27 20.53 -19.69
C PRO A 484 27.41 20.82 -20.91
N GLN A 485 27.54 19.98 -21.95
CA GLN A 485 26.81 20.11 -23.22
C GLN A 485 25.30 20.03 -22.99
N SER A 486 24.82 19.04 -22.23
CA SER A 486 23.38 18.90 -21.91
C SER A 486 22.80 20.14 -21.20
N LEU A 487 23.63 20.92 -20.50
CA LEU A 487 23.21 22.16 -19.85
C LEU A 487 23.18 23.36 -20.82
N ALA A 488 24.08 23.39 -21.82
CA ALA A 488 24.00 24.33 -22.94
C ALA A 488 22.79 24.01 -23.84
N ASP A 489 22.54 22.73 -24.13
CA ASP A 489 21.34 22.27 -24.86
C ASP A 489 20.05 22.73 -24.14
N ARG A 490 19.98 22.60 -22.81
CA ARG A 490 18.86 23.12 -22.00
C ARG A 490 18.70 24.63 -22.14
N ALA A 491 19.80 25.39 -22.14
CA ALA A 491 19.78 26.84 -22.23
C ALA A 491 19.39 27.34 -23.64
N ALA A 492 19.68 26.54 -24.68
CA ALA A 492 19.22 26.78 -26.05
C ALA A 492 17.75 26.34 -26.27
N ALA A 493 17.24 25.42 -25.44
CA ALA A 493 15.87 24.92 -25.53
C ALA A 493 14.82 25.93 -25.03
N LYS A 494 13.60 25.82 -25.57
CA LYS A 494 12.46 26.64 -25.16
C LYS A 494 11.83 26.05 -23.89
N LEU A 495 12.18 26.62 -22.74
CA LEU A 495 11.60 26.26 -21.43
C LEU A 495 10.17 26.84 -21.28
N ASP A 496 9.16 26.07 -21.67
CA ASP A 496 7.76 26.52 -21.76
C ASP A 496 6.76 25.83 -20.83
N THR A 497 7.14 24.71 -20.20
CA THR A 497 6.30 24.00 -19.23
C THR A 497 6.77 24.27 -17.81
N ARG A 498 5.86 24.53 -16.86
CA ARG A 498 6.17 24.66 -15.43
C ARG A 498 6.11 23.29 -14.74
N MET A 499 7.11 22.97 -13.91
CA MET A 499 7.21 21.65 -13.28
C MET A 499 6.11 21.40 -12.23
N ASP A 500 5.74 22.40 -11.43
CA ASP A 500 4.65 22.31 -10.45
C ASP A 500 3.26 22.10 -11.10
N GLU A 501 2.97 22.83 -12.16
CA GLU A 501 1.73 22.66 -12.95
C GLU A 501 1.68 21.28 -13.64
N TRP A 502 2.80 20.81 -14.17
CA TRP A 502 2.88 19.48 -14.78
C TRP A 502 2.67 18.38 -13.73
N LEU A 503 3.35 18.41 -12.59
CA LEU A 503 3.17 17.42 -11.51
C LEU A 503 1.71 17.37 -11.02
N LYS A 504 1.05 18.53 -10.87
CA LYS A 504 -0.37 18.59 -10.53
C LYS A 504 -1.25 17.90 -11.59
N ALA A 505 -0.94 18.06 -12.87
CA ALA A 505 -1.62 17.37 -13.97
C ALA A 505 -1.26 15.87 -14.09
N GLN A 506 -0.24 15.38 -13.37
CA GLN A 506 0.14 13.97 -13.27
C GLN A 506 -0.37 13.31 -11.97
N ALA A 507 -1.44 13.85 -11.37
CA ALA A 507 -2.01 13.39 -10.11
C ALA A 507 -0.96 13.19 -8.98
N HIS A 508 0.06 14.06 -8.95
CA HIS A 508 1.19 14.01 -8.02
C HIS A 508 1.11 15.21 -7.04
N PRO A 509 0.46 15.04 -5.86
CA PRO A 509 0.27 16.13 -4.90
C PRO A 509 1.56 16.36 -4.10
N GLY A 510 2.52 17.06 -4.71
CA GLY A 510 3.87 17.23 -4.16
C GLY A 510 3.92 17.69 -2.70
N ALA A 511 2.96 18.52 -2.25
CA ALA A 511 2.86 18.97 -0.85
C ALA A 511 2.65 17.84 0.18
N GLU A 512 2.18 16.67 -0.24
CA GLU A 512 2.05 15.45 0.57
C GLU A 512 3.16 14.45 0.27
N THR A 513 3.72 14.46 -0.94
CA THR A 513 4.66 13.45 -1.42
C THR A 513 6.07 13.63 -0.85
N LEU A 514 6.46 12.70 0.04
CA LEU A 514 7.83 12.62 0.57
C LEU A 514 8.82 12.12 -0.48
N LEU A 515 8.45 11.05 -1.19
CA LEU A 515 9.21 10.48 -2.30
C LEU A 515 8.21 10.04 -3.36
N GLY A 516 8.45 10.34 -4.63
CA GLY A 516 7.60 9.81 -5.68
C GLY A 516 8.20 9.83 -7.08
N PHE A 517 7.45 9.24 -7.99
CA PHE A 517 7.73 9.06 -9.39
C PHE A 517 6.45 9.33 -10.18
N ALA A 518 6.58 10.04 -11.30
CA ALA A 518 5.51 10.27 -12.26
C ALA A 518 6.09 10.18 -13.68
N ALA A 519 5.39 9.53 -14.61
CA ALA A 519 5.80 9.39 -16.00
C ALA A 519 4.60 9.41 -16.94
N THR A 520 4.82 9.97 -18.13
CA THR A 520 3.79 10.04 -19.18
C THR A 520 3.66 8.69 -19.87
N SER A 521 2.48 8.07 -19.80
CA SER A 521 2.13 6.87 -20.58
C SER A 521 1.54 7.26 -21.94
N HIS A 522 1.76 6.43 -22.96
CA HIS A 522 1.31 6.72 -24.34
C HIS A 522 0.33 5.65 -24.84
N ASP A 523 -0.79 6.10 -25.41
CA ASP A 523 -1.92 5.30 -25.91
C ASP A 523 -2.53 4.33 -24.87
N ALA A 524 -2.38 4.62 -23.56
CA ALA A 524 -2.85 3.75 -22.49
C ALA A 524 -4.37 3.50 -22.55
N GLN A 525 -5.16 4.56 -22.63
CA GLN A 525 -6.63 4.50 -22.76
C GLN A 525 -7.08 3.72 -24.01
N ARG A 526 -6.37 3.87 -25.14
CA ARG A 526 -6.63 3.10 -26.38
C ARG A 526 -6.36 1.61 -26.17
N LYS A 527 -5.23 1.26 -25.55
CA LYS A 527 -4.83 -0.14 -25.31
C LYS A 527 -5.82 -0.82 -24.36
N ALA A 528 -6.18 -0.15 -23.28
CA ALA A 528 -7.16 -0.63 -22.31
C ALA A 528 -8.54 -0.85 -22.94
N TYR A 529 -9.00 0.07 -23.80
CA TYR A 529 -10.26 -0.10 -24.52
C TYR A 529 -10.25 -1.34 -25.44
N TYR A 530 -9.18 -1.56 -26.21
CA TYR A 530 -9.10 -2.75 -27.06
C TYR A 530 -8.94 -4.05 -26.26
N GLY A 531 -8.15 -4.06 -25.18
CA GLY A 531 -8.07 -5.20 -24.26
C GLY A 531 -9.42 -5.52 -23.59
N TYR A 532 -10.25 -4.51 -23.34
CA TYR A 532 -11.63 -4.70 -22.89
C TYR A 532 -12.54 -5.33 -23.97
N LEU A 533 -12.40 -4.93 -25.25
CA LEU A 533 -13.13 -5.57 -26.35
C LEU A 533 -12.69 -7.02 -26.58
N GLU A 534 -11.39 -7.31 -26.49
CA GLU A 534 -10.85 -8.68 -26.53
C GLU A 534 -11.40 -9.53 -25.37
N LEU A 535 -11.47 -8.98 -24.15
CA LEU A 535 -12.10 -9.64 -23.00
C LEU A 535 -13.59 -9.94 -23.23
N LEU A 536 -14.35 -9.01 -23.82
CA LEU A 536 -15.74 -9.28 -24.21
C LEU A 536 -15.83 -10.42 -25.24
N GLN A 537 -14.90 -10.47 -26.21
CA GLN A 537 -14.83 -11.56 -27.18
C GLN A 537 -14.58 -12.91 -26.50
N TYR A 538 -13.58 -12.99 -25.60
CA TYR A 538 -13.27 -14.23 -24.87
C TYR A 538 -14.45 -14.73 -24.03
N LEU A 539 -15.24 -13.83 -23.44
CA LEU A 539 -16.43 -14.19 -22.68
C LEU A 539 -17.59 -14.65 -23.58
N ASP A 540 -17.74 -14.06 -24.76
CA ASP A 540 -18.72 -14.48 -25.78
C ASP A 540 -18.39 -15.89 -26.29
N ASP A 541 -17.15 -16.12 -26.71
CA ASP A 541 -16.63 -17.43 -27.13
C ASP A 541 -16.80 -18.49 -26.02
N ALA A 542 -16.51 -18.13 -24.76
CA ALA A 542 -16.62 -19.04 -23.61
C ALA A 542 -18.06 -19.32 -23.16
N SER A 543 -19.05 -18.54 -23.61
CA SER A 543 -20.47 -18.71 -23.29
C SER A 543 -21.33 -19.14 -24.48
N GLY A 544 -20.72 -19.38 -25.65
CA GLY A 544 -21.44 -19.74 -26.88
C GLY A 544 -22.32 -18.61 -27.41
N GLY A 545 -21.96 -17.36 -27.12
CA GLY A 545 -22.69 -16.17 -27.53
C GLY A 545 -22.47 -15.78 -28.99
N THR A 546 -22.93 -14.58 -29.34
CA THR A 546 -22.83 -13.98 -30.69
C THR A 546 -22.78 -12.43 -30.60
N VAL A 547 -21.95 -11.91 -29.71
CA VAL A 547 -21.78 -10.47 -29.49
C VAL A 547 -21.19 -9.78 -30.72
N ASP A 548 -21.93 -8.82 -31.28
CA ASP A 548 -21.42 -7.96 -32.34
C ASP A 548 -20.54 -6.84 -31.77
N LEU A 549 -19.23 -7.06 -31.77
CA LEU A 549 -18.23 -6.05 -31.42
C LEU A 549 -18.08 -4.95 -32.48
N GLN A 550 -18.54 -5.14 -33.72
CA GLN A 550 -18.46 -4.10 -34.77
C GLN A 550 -19.44 -2.95 -34.54
N ALA A 551 -20.49 -3.19 -33.74
CA ALA A 551 -21.40 -2.16 -33.29
C ALA A 551 -20.78 -1.23 -32.22
N LEU A 552 -19.63 -1.60 -31.63
CA LEU A 552 -18.90 -0.77 -30.68
C LEU A 552 -17.89 0.15 -31.42
N PRO A 553 -17.73 1.41 -30.96
CA PRO A 553 -16.92 2.41 -31.67
C PRO A 553 -15.42 2.09 -31.67
N ALA A 554 -14.71 2.41 -32.74
CA ALA A 554 -13.25 2.28 -32.77
C ALA A 554 -12.58 3.38 -31.91
N ALA A 555 -11.49 3.07 -31.19
CA ALA A 555 -10.84 3.99 -30.25
C ALA A 555 -10.50 5.39 -30.80
N HIS A 556 -10.28 5.53 -32.12
CA HIS A 556 -10.00 6.81 -32.74
C HIS A 556 -11.22 7.75 -32.84
N THR A 557 -12.45 7.22 -32.77
CA THR A 557 -13.69 8.02 -32.77
C THR A 557 -14.08 8.50 -31.36
N LEU A 558 -13.46 7.93 -30.32
CA LEU A 558 -13.78 8.17 -28.91
C LEU A 558 -13.08 9.40 -28.30
N ASN A 559 -12.22 10.11 -29.04
CA ASN A 559 -11.42 11.25 -28.56
C ASN A 559 -10.69 10.97 -27.23
N LEU A 560 -10.18 9.75 -27.05
CA LEU A 560 -9.47 9.35 -25.83
C LEU A 560 -8.14 10.12 -25.68
N PRO A 561 -7.72 10.45 -24.45
CA PRO A 561 -6.39 10.98 -24.17
C PRO A 561 -5.29 10.09 -24.78
N ARG A 562 -4.35 10.71 -25.49
CA ARG A 562 -3.14 10.03 -26.00
C ARG A 562 -2.10 9.84 -24.91
N ASP A 563 -1.95 10.88 -24.09
CA ASP A 563 -1.03 10.94 -22.97
C ASP A 563 -1.82 10.60 -21.70
N GLY A 564 -1.29 9.69 -20.89
CA GLY A 564 -1.82 9.32 -19.58
C GLY A 564 -0.73 9.35 -18.51
N VAL A 565 -1.06 8.91 -17.30
CA VAL A 565 -0.20 9.01 -16.11
C VAL A 565 0.13 7.64 -15.55
N ILE A 566 1.41 7.39 -15.24
CA ILE A 566 1.83 6.31 -14.35
C ILE A 566 2.66 6.93 -13.22
N GLY A 567 2.35 6.58 -11.97
CA GLY A 567 3.05 7.14 -10.83
C GLY A 567 3.10 6.22 -9.61
N ALA A 568 4.02 6.52 -8.71
CA ALA A 568 4.13 5.88 -7.40
C ALA A 568 4.66 6.91 -6.39
N SER A 569 4.01 7.04 -5.24
CA SER A 569 4.41 7.98 -4.18
C SER A 569 4.33 7.34 -2.78
N LEU A 570 5.29 7.71 -1.94
CA LEU A 570 5.19 7.65 -0.49
C LEU A 570 4.79 9.05 -0.03
N ASP A 571 3.58 9.17 0.49
CA ASP A 571 2.99 10.42 0.94
C ASP A 571 2.90 10.46 2.46
N ALA A 572 3.16 11.63 3.04
CA ALA A 572 3.05 11.88 4.47
C ALA A 572 2.37 13.24 4.71
N THR A 573 1.22 13.23 5.39
CA THR A 573 0.58 14.43 5.92
C THR A 573 0.86 14.53 7.43
N ARG A 574 0.25 15.47 8.15
CA ARG A 574 0.31 15.49 9.63
C ARG A 574 -0.42 14.33 10.30
N ASP A 575 -1.34 13.69 9.58
CA ASP A 575 -2.28 12.71 10.14
C ASP A 575 -2.31 11.38 9.36
N ASP A 576 -1.65 11.28 8.21
CA ASP A 576 -1.62 10.07 7.38
C ASP A 576 -0.22 9.75 6.84
N LEU A 577 0.11 8.45 6.81
CA LEU A 577 1.17 7.89 5.96
C LEU A 577 0.49 7.06 4.87
N SER A 578 0.86 7.23 3.61
CA SER A 578 0.30 6.39 2.54
C SER A 578 1.29 6.02 1.45
N LEU A 579 1.15 4.80 0.92
CA LEU A 579 1.75 4.35 -0.32
C LEU A 579 0.67 4.42 -1.40
N ARG A 580 0.87 5.24 -2.43
CA ARG A 580 -0.07 5.46 -3.54
C ARG A 580 0.59 5.05 -4.86
N LEU A 581 -0.15 4.36 -5.71
CA LEU A 581 0.19 4.08 -7.10
C LEU A 581 -0.89 4.70 -7.99
N THR A 582 -0.47 5.35 -9.08
CA THR A 582 -1.35 5.95 -10.10
C THR A 582 -1.17 5.21 -11.42
N TYR A 583 -2.28 4.87 -12.06
CA TYR A 583 -2.36 4.13 -13.32
C TYR A 583 -3.55 4.60 -14.16
N GLU A 584 -3.67 4.15 -15.41
CA GLU A 584 -4.70 4.65 -16.34
C GLU A 584 -5.96 3.80 -16.32
N GLN A 585 -5.87 2.46 -16.44
CA GLN A 585 -7.06 1.60 -16.36
C GLN A 585 -6.95 0.39 -15.42
N ASN A 586 -5.81 -0.30 -15.35
CA ASN A 586 -5.59 -1.44 -14.46
C ASN A 586 -4.27 -1.32 -13.67
N PRO A 587 -4.21 -1.59 -12.35
CA PRO A 587 -2.94 -1.64 -11.59
C PRO A 587 -1.86 -2.54 -12.23
N LEU A 588 -2.26 -3.61 -12.93
CA LEU A 588 -1.36 -4.53 -13.63
C LEU A 588 -0.63 -3.88 -14.82
N GLU A 589 -1.09 -2.74 -15.34
CA GLU A 589 -0.37 -1.96 -16.35
C GLU A 589 1.02 -1.57 -15.87
N MET A 590 1.18 -1.31 -14.57
CA MET A 590 2.47 -0.92 -13.97
C MET A 590 3.51 -2.04 -14.01
N VAL A 591 3.05 -3.31 -14.02
CA VAL A 591 3.91 -4.50 -14.10
C VAL A 591 4.19 -4.87 -15.57
N THR A 592 3.24 -4.61 -16.46
CA THR A 592 3.26 -5.07 -17.86
C THR A 592 3.79 -4.04 -18.86
N SER A 593 3.79 -2.74 -18.54
CA SER A 593 4.15 -1.65 -19.48
C SER A 593 5.66 -1.41 -19.70
N GLY A 594 6.51 -2.41 -19.46
CA GLY A 594 7.94 -2.35 -19.79
C GLY A 594 8.79 -1.43 -18.90
N SER A 595 9.80 -0.78 -19.49
CA SER A 595 10.96 -0.18 -18.81
C SER A 595 10.65 0.78 -17.66
N ASN A 596 9.51 1.46 -17.70
CA ASN A 596 9.14 2.48 -16.71
C ASN A 596 8.52 1.85 -15.44
N GLY A 597 7.95 0.65 -15.54
CA GLY A 597 7.45 -0.11 -14.38
C GLY A 597 8.57 -0.52 -13.43
N MET A 598 9.78 -0.75 -13.96
CA MET A 598 10.95 -1.15 -13.17
C MET A 598 11.36 -0.10 -12.13
N VAL A 599 11.13 1.20 -12.39
CA VAL A 599 11.46 2.28 -11.44
C VAL A 599 10.45 2.35 -10.30
N ALA A 600 9.15 2.21 -10.60
CA ALA A 600 8.11 2.14 -9.57
C ALA A 600 8.26 0.86 -8.71
N VAL A 601 8.57 -0.28 -9.33
CA VAL A 601 8.89 -1.54 -8.63
C VAL A 601 10.20 -1.42 -7.83
N ALA A 602 11.21 -0.71 -8.31
CA ALA A 602 12.44 -0.46 -7.55
C ALA A 602 12.20 0.47 -6.35
N ALA A 603 11.39 1.52 -6.49
CA ALA A 603 10.98 2.38 -5.37
C ALA A 603 10.20 1.58 -4.31
N ALA A 604 9.23 0.78 -4.74
CA ALA A 604 8.51 -0.15 -3.86
C ALA A 604 9.45 -1.20 -3.22
N GLY A 605 10.45 -1.69 -3.96
CA GLY A 605 11.48 -2.61 -3.49
C GLY A 605 12.40 -1.99 -2.44
N VAL A 606 12.79 -0.73 -2.58
CA VAL A 606 13.56 0.02 -1.58
C VAL A 606 12.74 0.24 -0.30
N MET A 607 11.45 0.58 -0.43
CA MET A 607 10.54 0.70 0.71
C MET A 607 10.35 -0.66 1.42
N ALA A 608 10.17 -1.73 0.65
CA ALA A 608 10.04 -3.09 1.18
C ALA A 608 11.34 -3.60 1.84
N ALA A 609 12.52 -3.22 1.33
CA ALA A 609 13.81 -3.64 1.88
C ALA A 609 14.06 -3.18 3.32
N VAL A 610 13.41 -2.09 3.77
CA VAL A 610 13.46 -1.62 5.17
C VAL A 610 12.45 -2.36 6.05
N ALA A 611 11.25 -2.67 5.52
CA ALA A 611 10.17 -3.30 6.28
C ALA A 611 10.28 -4.83 6.41
N ILE A 612 10.71 -5.53 5.35
CA ILE A 612 10.78 -7.00 5.29
C ILE A 612 11.69 -7.60 6.39
N PRO A 613 12.90 -7.08 6.67
CA PRO A 613 13.76 -7.65 7.72
C PRO A 613 13.11 -7.62 9.10
N ALA A 614 12.42 -6.53 9.45
CA ALA A 614 11.71 -6.41 10.72
C ALA A 614 10.51 -7.38 10.81
N TYR A 615 9.79 -7.60 9.71
CA TYR A 615 8.69 -8.57 9.66
C TYR A 615 9.18 -10.02 9.74
N GLN A 616 10.30 -10.36 9.10
CA GLN A 616 10.95 -11.67 9.27
C GLN A 616 11.36 -11.89 10.73
N ASP A 617 12.01 -10.92 11.36
CA ASP A 617 12.39 -10.97 12.78
C ASP A 617 11.17 -11.15 13.71
N TYR A 618 10.02 -10.57 13.35
CA TYR A 618 8.75 -10.77 14.06
C TYR A 618 8.17 -12.18 13.86
N GLN A 619 8.13 -12.71 12.64
CA GLN A 619 7.63 -14.07 12.39
C GLN A 619 8.41 -15.11 13.19
N LEU A 620 9.75 -14.99 13.20
CA LEU A 620 10.62 -15.87 13.98
C LEU A 620 10.32 -15.78 15.49
N ARG A 621 10.08 -14.58 16.00
CA ARG A 621 9.67 -14.38 17.40
C ARG A 621 8.30 -14.96 17.72
N SER A 622 7.36 -14.88 16.78
CA SER A 622 6.04 -15.49 16.92
C SER A 622 6.13 -17.03 16.93
N GLN A 623 6.99 -17.62 16.10
CA GLN A 623 7.27 -19.06 16.11
C GLN A 623 7.88 -19.54 17.43
N VAL A 624 8.86 -18.80 17.99
CA VAL A 624 9.41 -19.09 19.33
C VAL A 624 8.33 -18.98 20.42
N ALA A 625 7.48 -17.94 20.37
CA ALA A 625 6.39 -17.77 21.33
C ALA A 625 5.34 -18.90 21.25
N GLN A 626 5.02 -19.37 20.05
CA GLN A 626 4.12 -20.52 19.84
C GLN A 626 4.72 -21.82 20.40
N ALA A 627 6.01 -22.08 20.17
CA ALA A 627 6.71 -23.22 20.76
C ALA A 627 6.71 -23.16 22.30
N MET A 628 6.87 -21.97 22.89
CA MET A 628 6.79 -21.78 24.34
C MET A 628 5.39 -22.02 24.94
N ALA A 629 4.32 -21.69 24.20
CA ALA A 629 2.94 -21.94 24.62
C ALA A 629 2.61 -23.45 24.63
N ALA A 630 3.22 -24.23 23.72
CA ALA A 630 3.09 -25.68 23.71
C ALA A 630 3.63 -26.37 24.99
N ALA A 631 4.49 -25.70 25.77
CA ALA A 631 4.96 -26.20 27.07
C ALA A 631 3.98 -25.96 28.23
N ASP A 632 2.91 -25.18 28.07
CA ASP A 632 2.03 -24.83 29.20
C ASP A 632 1.36 -26.04 29.90
N PRO A 633 0.87 -27.08 29.20
CA PRO A 633 0.39 -28.31 29.84
C PRO A 633 1.49 -29.02 30.65
N ALA A 634 2.72 -29.03 30.14
CA ALA A 634 3.86 -29.65 30.82
C ALA A 634 4.26 -28.87 32.08
N LYS A 635 4.20 -27.53 32.07
CA LYS A 635 4.42 -26.69 33.25
C LYS A 635 3.46 -27.02 34.38
N VAL A 636 2.17 -27.19 34.07
CA VAL A 636 1.15 -27.56 35.05
C VAL A 636 1.47 -28.93 35.66
N ALA A 637 1.66 -29.96 34.83
CA ALA A 637 1.94 -31.32 35.26
C ALA A 637 3.22 -31.42 36.14
N VAL A 638 4.31 -30.73 35.77
CA VAL A 638 5.54 -30.68 36.57
C VAL A 638 5.32 -30.03 37.94
N LEU A 639 4.52 -28.96 38.02
CA LEU A 639 4.23 -28.29 39.29
C LEU A 639 3.26 -29.10 40.18
N GLU A 640 2.26 -29.77 39.60
CA GLU A 640 1.38 -30.69 40.34
C GLU A 640 2.14 -31.91 40.87
N PHE A 641 3.05 -32.48 40.08
CA PHE A 641 3.97 -33.51 40.54
C PHE A 641 4.85 -33.01 41.70
N ARG A 642 5.42 -31.81 41.57
CA ARG A 642 6.24 -31.20 42.62
C ARG A 642 5.47 -30.98 43.91
N GLN A 643 4.23 -30.49 43.83
CA GLN A 643 3.36 -30.27 44.99
C GLN A 643 2.96 -31.60 45.66
N SER A 644 2.66 -32.64 44.89
CA SER A 644 2.18 -33.93 45.42
C SER A 644 3.28 -34.88 45.90
N LYS A 645 4.50 -34.81 45.33
CA LYS A 645 5.62 -35.72 45.65
C LYS A 645 6.79 -35.05 46.38
N ASN A 646 6.75 -33.73 46.55
CA ASN A 646 7.81 -32.91 47.16
C ASN A 646 9.22 -33.10 46.54
N ARG A 647 9.27 -33.48 45.26
CA ARG A 647 10.48 -33.59 44.43
C ARG A 647 10.13 -33.32 42.98
N TRP A 648 11.13 -33.06 42.13
CA TRP A 648 10.90 -32.96 40.68
C TRP A 648 10.63 -34.33 40.04
N PRO A 649 9.88 -34.37 38.93
CA PRO A 649 9.81 -35.54 38.06
C PRO A 649 11.14 -35.71 37.33
N LYS A 650 11.53 -36.96 37.05
CA LYS A 650 12.76 -37.30 36.31
C LYS A 650 12.58 -37.32 34.78
N SER A 651 11.34 -37.33 34.32
CA SER A 651 10.91 -37.27 32.91
C SER A 651 9.43 -36.88 32.84
N GLY A 652 8.94 -36.50 31.66
CA GLY A 652 7.55 -36.12 31.45
C GLY A 652 6.60 -37.28 31.73
N LYS A 653 7.00 -38.51 31.40
CA LYS A 653 6.25 -39.73 31.77
C LYS A 653 6.02 -39.88 33.27
N GLU A 654 6.95 -39.41 34.12
CA GLU A 654 6.75 -39.42 35.56
C GLU A 654 5.74 -38.35 36.02
N ALA A 655 5.63 -37.24 35.27
CA ALA A 655 4.61 -36.20 35.45
C ALA A 655 3.26 -36.52 34.77
N GLY A 656 3.12 -37.68 34.12
CA GLY A 656 1.89 -38.07 33.39
C GLY A 656 1.75 -37.47 31.99
N LEU A 657 2.86 -37.05 31.38
CA LEU A 657 2.92 -36.52 30.01
C LEU A 657 3.44 -37.58 29.04
N ASP A 658 2.89 -37.61 27.83
CA ASP A 658 3.52 -38.28 26.70
C ASP A 658 4.63 -37.37 26.11
N GLU A 659 5.83 -37.93 25.97
CA GLU A 659 7.02 -37.22 25.46
C GLU A 659 7.36 -37.73 24.05
N ASP A 660 7.03 -36.91 23.04
CA ASP A 660 7.47 -37.08 21.65
C ASP A 660 8.79 -36.32 21.39
N GLU A 661 9.61 -36.76 20.42
CA GLU A 661 10.88 -36.08 20.10
C GLU A 661 10.73 -34.64 19.58
N ALA A 662 9.53 -34.27 19.10
CA ALA A 662 9.19 -32.92 18.68
C ALA A 662 8.48 -32.09 19.79
N GLY A 663 8.20 -32.69 20.95
CA GLY A 663 7.42 -32.08 22.03
C GLY A 663 8.27 -31.47 23.16
N PRO A 664 7.61 -30.90 24.20
CA PRO A 664 8.28 -30.41 25.40
C PRO A 664 8.86 -31.59 26.21
N ARG A 665 10.18 -31.59 26.43
CA ARG A 665 10.89 -32.62 27.20
C ARG A 665 11.12 -32.15 28.63
N VAL A 666 10.76 -32.98 29.62
CA VAL A 666 11.00 -32.64 31.03
C VAL A 666 12.35 -33.18 31.49
N LEU A 667 13.15 -32.33 32.12
CA LEU A 667 14.46 -32.66 32.66
C LEU A 667 14.39 -32.99 34.17
N PRO A 668 15.38 -33.71 34.74
CA PRO A 668 15.32 -34.19 36.13
C PRO A 668 15.34 -33.12 37.24
N ASP A 669 15.65 -31.87 36.88
CA ASP A 669 15.60 -30.68 37.73
C ASP A 669 14.22 -29.98 37.69
N GLY A 670 13.26 -30.51 36.92
CA GLY A 670 11.95 -29.90 36.68
C GLY A 670 11.96 -28.84 35.58
N SER A 671 13.09 -28.58 34.91
CA SER A 671 13.11 -27.71 33.73
C SER A 671 12.46 -28.39 32.53
N ILE A 672 11.92 -27.60 31.61
CA ILE A 672 11.28 -28.07 30.37
C ILE A 672 12.08 -27.55 29.18
N GLN A 673 12.61 -28.45 28.37
CA GLN A 673 13.35 -28.13 27.15
C GLN A 673 12.43 -28.26 25.92
N LEU A 674 12.51 -27.28 25.03
CA LEU A 674 11.79 -27.21 23.76
C LEU A 674 12.81 -27.16 22.61
N SER A 675 12.63 -28.00 21.60
CA SER A 675 13.33 -27.87 20.33
C SER A 675 12.57 -26.94 19.40
N LEU A 676 13.27 -26.03 18.71
CA LEU A 676 12.68 -25.17 17.69
C LEU A 676 12.79 -25.76 16.27
N ALA A 677 13.34 -26.97 16.12
CA ALA A 677 13.42 -27.68 14.83
C ALA A 677 12.06 -27.83 14.13
N GLY A 678 10.98 -28.04 14.90
CA GLY A 678 9.61 -28.15 14.39
C GLY A 678 8.99 -26.85 13.86
N THR A 679 9.66 -25.69 13.99
CA THR A 679 9.14 -24.40 13.50
C THR A 679 9.20 -24.22 11.98
N GLY A 680 9.92 -25.10 11.27
CA GLY A 680 10.12 -25.00 9.82
C GLY A 680 11.04 -23.85 9.37
N SER A 681 11.68 -23.14 10.31
CA SER A 681 12.55 -22.00 10.02
C SER A 681 14.04 -22.35 10.15
N ALA A 682 14.78 -22.25 9.05
CA ALA A 682 16.24 -22.45 9.01
C ALA A 682 17.03 -21.51 9.96
N LYS A 683 16.43 -20.39 10.42
CA LYS A 683 17.04 -19.48 11.40
C LYS A 683 16.79 -19.89 12.86
N LEU A 684 15.99 -20.93 13.09
CA LEU A 684 15.62 -21.47 14.41
C LEU A 684 15.86 -22.97 14.54
N THR A 685 16.20 -23.69 13.46
CA THR A 685 16.24 -25.17 13.45
C THR A 685 17.15 -25.78 14.53
N ASP A 686 18.31 -25.16 14.79
CA ASP A 686 19.28 -25.62 15.79
C ASP A 686 19.04 -24.99 17.19
N GLY A 687 17.98 -24.18 17.33
CA GLY A 687 17.67 -23.46 18.55
C GLY A 687 16.89 -24.29 19.56
N THR A 688 17.16 -24.07 20.85
CA THR A 688 16.35 -24.63 21.95
C THR A 688 15.92 -23.54 22.94
N VAL A 689 14.79 -23.77 23.60
CA VAL A 689 14.30 -22.93 24.71
C VAL A 689 14.22 -23.79 25.96
N LEU A 690 14.81 -23.32 27.05
CA LEU A 690 14.79 -23.96 28.36
C LEU A 690 13.94 -23.12 29.33
N LEU A 691 12.93 -23.75 29.92
CA LEU A 691 12.02 -23.14 30.89
C LEU A 691 12.29 -23.75 32.26
N THR A 692 12.85 -22.97 33.19
CA THR A 692 13.27 -23.46 34.52
C THR A 692 12.34 -22.93 35.61
N PRO A 693 11.81 -23.79 36.50
CA PRO A 693 10.93 -23.35 37.59
C PRO A 693 11.75 -22.65 38.69
N GLN A 694 11.30 -21.46 39.09
CA GLN A 694 11.90 -20.63 40.15
C GLN A 694 10.88 -20.37 41.27
N PRO A 695 11.28 -20.40 42.55
CA PRO A 695 10.36 -20.16 43.66
C PRO A 695 9.98 -18.67 43.76
N ALA A 696 8.68 -18.39 43.83
CA ALA A 696 8.12 -17.05 43.95
C ALA A 696 7.25 -16.93 45.21
N GLY A 697 7.90 -16.85 46.38
CA GLY A 697 7.20 -16.83 47.66
C GLY A 697 6.50 -18.16 47.96
N ARG A 698 5.16 -18.20 47.83
CA ARG A 698 4.35 -19.43 47.99
C ARG A 698 3.91 -20.04 46.66
N SER A 699 4.35 -19.50 45.53
CA SER A 699 4.08 -19.99 44.17
C SER A 699 5.38 -20.30 43.42
N TRP A 700 5.26 -20.72 42.17
CA TRP A 700 6.37 -20.95 41.24
C TRP A 700 6.20 -20.08 40.00
N THR A 701 7.29 -19.51 39.51
CA THR A 701 7.40 -18.81 38.23
C THR A 701 8.32 -19.57 37.29
N TRP A 702 8.22 -19.32 35.99
CA TRP A 702 9.09 -19.95 34.99
C TRP A 702 10.05 -18.92 34.42
N HIS A 703 11.35 -19.15 34.60
CA HIS A 703 12.39 -18.37 33.94
C HIS A 703 12.68 -19.00 32.56
N CYS A 704 12.92 -18.16 31.55
CA CYS A 704 13.18 -18.62 30.19
C CYS A 704 14.63 -18.30 29.78
N HIS A 705 15.33 -19.32 29.30
CA HIS A 705 16.61 -19.21 28.62
C HIS A 705 16.49 -19.81 27.20
N ALA A 706 17.37 -19.43 26.28
CA ALA A 706 17.40 -20.02 24.95
C ALA A 706 18.84 -20.10 24.43
N GLU A 707 19.14 -21.21 23.77
CA GLU A 707 20.45 -21.50 23.17
C GLU A 707 20.30 -21.64 21.65
N GLY A 708 21.32 -21.20 20.89
CA GLY A 708 21.29 -21.25 19.42
C GLY A 708 20.35 -20.23 18.75
N VAL A 709 19.68 -19.36 19.51
CA VAL A 709 18.74 -18.35 19.00
C VAL A 709 19.23 -16.94 19.32
N ALA A 710 19.28 -16.06 18.31
CA ALA A 710 19.65 -14.66 18.52
C ALA A 710 18.54 -13.89 19.28
N ASP A 711 18.92 -13.07 20.27
CA ASP A 711 17.99 -12.33 21.17
C ASP A 711 16.85 -11.60 20.47
N LYS A 712 17.10 -11.04 19.27
CA LYS A 712 16.09 -10.33 18.48
C LYS A 712 14.90 -11.22 18.06
N TYR A 713 15.13 -12.53 17.93
CA TYR A 713 14.10 -13.55 17.69
C TYR A 713 13.46 -14.08 18.97
N LEU A 714 13.99 -13.76 20.16
CA LEU A 714 13.39 -14.18 21.43
C LEU A 714 12.26 -13.25 21.87
N PRO A 715 11.20 -13.76 22.52
CA PRO A 715 10.26 -12.97 23.30
C PRO A 715 10.96 -12.25 24.46
N VAL A 716 10.40 -11.11 24.92
CA VAL A 716 11.01 -10.29 25.98
C VAL A 716 11.26 -11.09 27.26
N SER A 717 10.36 -12.02 27.61
CA SER A 717 10.47 -12.92 28.77
C SER A 717 11.67 -13.87 28.74
N CYS A 718 12.28 -14.11 27.58
CA CYS A 718 13.45 -14.98 27.42
C CYS A 718 14.77 -14.21 27.26
N ARG A 719 14.72 -12.88 27.09
CA ARG A 719 15.93 -12.04 26.95
C ARG A 719 16.57 -11.67 28.29
N GLN A 720 15.84 -11.81 29.39
CA GLN A 720 16.27 -11.34 30.71
C GLN A 720 17.26 -12.28 31.42
N GLY A 721 17.47 -13.51 30.92
CA GLY A 721 18.36 -14.49 31.55
C GLY A 721 19.86 -14.19 31.44
N ALA A 722 20.28 -13.36 30.48
CA ALA A 722 21.70 -13.09 30.26
C ALA A 722 22.37 -12.23 31.35
N SER A 723 21.61 -11.38 32.07
CA SER A 723 22.21 -10.46 33.06
C SER A 723 22.32 -11.02 34.48
N GLN A 724 21.53 -12.02 34.85
CA GLN A 724 21.51 -12.55 36.23
C GLN A 724 22.52 -13.68 36.49
N ALA A 725 23.08 -14.30 35.43
CA ALA A 725 24.12 -15.32 35.58
C ALA A 725 25.45 -14.77 36.14
N ALA A 726 25.67 -13.45 36.10
CA ALA A 726 26.89 -12.80 36.57
C ALA A 726 26.96 -12.58 38.09
N ASP A 727 25.80 -12.44 38.77
CA ASP A 727 25.74 -12.14 40.22
C ASP A 727 25.61 -13.40 41.10
N ALA A 728 25.41 -14.57 40.52
CA ALA A 728 25.29 -15.84 41.25
C ALA A 728 26.66 -16.41 41.70
N THR A 729 27.42 -15.65 42.49
CA THR A 729 28.58 -16.21 43.21
C THR A 729 28.08 -17.09 44.35
N PRO A 730 28.49 -18.38 44.46
CA PRO A 730 28.02 -19.25 45.52
C PRO A 730 28.63 -18.86 46.86
N ALA A 731 27.79 -18.38 47.79
CA ALA A 731 28.13 -18.35 49.20
C ALA A 731 28.31 -19.78 49.72
N ARG A 732 29.36 -20.00 50.51
CA ARG A 732 29.72 -21.30 51.12
C ARG A 732 28.77 -21.71 52.24
#